data_AF-A0A943UYC1-F1
#
_entry.id   AF-A0A943UYC1-F1
#
_cell.length_a   1.000
_cell.length_b   1.000
_cell.length_c   1.000
_cell.angle_alpha   90.00
_cell.angle_beta   90.00
_cell.angle_gamma   90.00
#
_symmetry.space_group_name_H-M   'P 1'
#
loop_
_entity.id
_entity.type
_entity.pdbx_description
1 polymer ?
#
loop_
_entity_poly.entity_id
_entity_poly.type
_entity_poly.pdbx_seq_one_letter_code
_entity_poly.pdbx_strand_id
1 'polypeptide(L)'
;MDAWFARTSKALIVEKESAERPDAPTSLYAKLAANDTLRAYILPFLNVSENSVYAASNVATITFGPVDTYVDRSLAHTDGAAYAAAIEAFETELDKAAGEQARYIDFWLRIAKPEVREKLFSDRLIIDSLRMRGAAPGTGSAEWSPRFGEKAALGVRELITPMGAYASFFQADGVAEAPNVRMYLTRALEKDGLSTYTHELTHLYEDDVWFAGAGSREGLDAEVFARGMFESWAGDEPVFNINTIYDDASSGRLYNASPERFENADDVQQYAQGMMDVLYTLDYAEAEAVLAGSDEEKARWFHKMEQQNDTRTRSNQGNPAATHKVDSVRAITAQEAAGLSSVDDLVDQDIVAARYEVDGLKTTGLTRSNGYYTVPLFTANYAAVENDNGVSGDVMVRRYAYDLLAEYGYYQGMVPYVSNLYAADAAAQGVVLSDAFVLPRIFGGQYATMADFKKGMFKKRSERKDDLKPVVISYGGGQVAIDGYDDLAALMKDAVAYDLANVHDTGNGWPNTRAMDTKTEQLKRAVYAAYLVDTDDFRASIYKDEAPEPQPEPGPDPEPQPEPGPDPEPQPQPEPGPEPEPEPEAPVPGTPARPTEPPAPGTQAHAAACPSAPFADVSDGDWFHESVDFAAWNGIMTGISPSRFDPEGPTTRAMVAMVLWRMAGSPAPQAPAPFADVPAGAWHAEAVAWAAETGVAHGYGDGEAFGPDDAVTREQMAAFLARFASALGLDPQAPRAGLSEFSDADDVSPFARDALSWAVGRGLVRGMGDTGLLAPQGGSTRAQTATLLVRFCREFLMEG
;
A
#
# COMPACT_ATOMS: atom_id res chain seq x y z
N MET A 1 -12.36 -19.20 31.51
CA MET A 1 -13.07 -19.87 30.40
C MET A 1 -12.12 -20.11 29.24
N ASP A 2 -11.14 -19.24 29.06
CA ASP A 2 -10.12 -19.24 28.01
C ASP A 2 -9.38 -20.57 27.90
N ALA A 3 -8.81 -21.04 29.01
CA ALA A 3 -8.13 -22.34 29.05
C ALA A 3 -9.05 -23.54 28.74
N TRP A 4 -10.37 -23.43 28.94
CA TRP A 4 -11.30 -24.47 28.51
C TRP A 4 -11.56 -24.39 27.00
N PHE A 5 -11.76 -23.19 26.46
CA PHE A 5 -11.98 -22.96 25.03
C PHE A 5 -10.79 -23.45 24.20
N ALA A 6 -9.57 -23.00 24.54
CA ALA A 6 -8.35 -23.38 23.83
C ALA A 6 -8.08 -24.89 23.85
N ARG A 7 -8.44 -25.60 24.94
CA ARG A 7 -8.29 -27.06 25.04
C ARG A 7 -9.42 -27.86 24.38
N THR A 8 -10.58 -27.25 24.20
CA THR A 8 -11.78 -27.92 23.65
C THR A 8 -11.85 -27.76 22.13
N SER A 9 -11.46 -26.58 21.62
CA SER A 9 -11.26 -26.36 20.18
C SER A 9 -10.18 -27.30 19.65
N LYS A 10 -10.33 -27.73 18.39
CA LYS A 10 -9.28 -28.45 17.67
C LYS A 10 -8.46 -27.55 16.75
N ALA A 11 -8.79 -26.25 16.70
CA ALA A 11 -7.97 -25.27 16.00
C ALA A 11 -6.61 -25.12 16.70
N LEU A 12 -5.57 -24.81 15.93
CA LEU A 12 -4.25 -24.50 16.49
C LEU A 12 -4.26 -23.06 16.99
N ILE A 13 -4.29 -22.87 18.30
CA ILE A 13 -4.43 -21.54 18.93
C ILE A 13 -3.12 -21.16 19.61
N VAL A 14 -2.56 -20.02 19.22
CA VAL A 14 -1.41 -19.38 19.85
C VAL A 14 -1.83 -18.01 20.39
N GLU A 15 -1.58 -17.78 21.68
CA GLU A 15 -1.92 -16.54 22.36
C GLU A 15 -0.62 -15.93 22.90
N LYS A 16 -0.32 -14.68 22.55
CA LYS A 16 0.88 -13.98 22.99
C LYS A 16 0.49 -12.81 23.87
N GLU A 17 0.96 -12.82 25.11
CA GLU A 17 0.84 -11.71 26.05
C GLU A 17 1.72 -10.54 25.60
N SER A 18 1.26 -9.31 25.85
CA SER A 18 2.04 -8.09 25.63
C SER A 18 2.99 -7.87 26.81
N ALA A 19 4.26 -7.57 26.53
CA ALA A 19 5.22 -7.20 27.56
C ALA A 19 4.92 -5.81 28.14
N GLU A 20 4.41 -4.90 27.31
CA GLU A 20 4.07 -3.53 27.69
C GLU A 20 2.73 -3.42 28.42
N ARG A 21 1.83 -4.39 28.18
CA ARG A 21 0.48 -4.46 28.77
C ARG A 21 0.10 -5.88 29.18
N PRO A 22 0.73 -6.42 30.23
CA PRO A 22 0.47 -7.78 30.70
C PRO A 22 -0.94 -7.97 31.30
N ASP A 23 -1.65 -6.88 31.58
CA ASP A 23 -3.02 -6.88 32.11
C ASP A 23 -4.11 -6.97 31.02
N ALA A 24 -3.76 -6.68 29.76
CA ALA A 24 -4.72 -6.62 28.67
C ALA A 24 -5.10 -8.03 28.18
N PRO A 25 -6.38 -8.28 27.83
CA PRO A 25 -6.82 -9.59 27.38
C PRO A 25 -6.24 -9.94 26.01
N THR A 26 -5.46 -11.01 25.95
CA THR A 26 -4.89 -11.54 24.70
C THR A 26 -5.48 -12.88 24.28
N SER A 27 -6.16 -13.58 25.21
CA SER A 27 -6.73 -14.89 24.90
C SER A 27 -7.87 -14.77 23.88
N LEU A 28 -7.91 -15.70 22.92
CA LEU A 28 -8.89 -15.69 21.83
C LEU A 28 -10.32 -15.68 22.36
N TYR A 29 -10.64 -16.52 23.35
CA TYR A 29 -12.00 -16.55 23.91
C TYR A 29 -12.41 -15.21 24.54
N ALA A 30 -11.56 -14.60 25.36
CA ALA A 30 -11.88 -13.33 26.00
C ALA A 30 -12.19 -12.24 24.96
N LYS A 31 -11.37 -12.14 23.91
CA LYS A 31 -11.56 -11.19 22.81
C LYS A 31 -12.86 -11.46 22.04
N LEU A 32 -13.09 -12.71 21.63
CA LEU A 32 -14.33 -13.09 20.93
C LEU A 32 -15.57 -12.88 21.81
N ALA A 33 -15.50 -13.15 23.10
CA ALA A 33 -16.66 -13.04 24.00
C ALA A 33 -17.02 -11.58 24.34
N ALA A 34 -16.02 -10.72 24.46
CA ALA A 34 -16.17 -9.30 24.78
C ALA A 34 -16.75 -8.49 23.60
N ASN A 35 -16.57 -8.95 22.37
CA ASN A 35 -17.02 -8.26 21.17
C ASN A 35 -18.31 -8.90 20.61
N ASP A 36 -19.41 -8.14 20.54
CA ASP A 36 -20.72 -8.66 20.13
C ASP A 36 -20.72 -9.25 18.71
N THR A 37 -19.96 -8.65 17.79
CA THR A 37 -19.82 -9.15 16.41
C THR A 37 -18.98 -10.43 16.39
N LEU A 38 -17.88 -10.46 17.14
CA LEU A 38 -16.95 -11.60 17.13
C LEU A 38 -17.44 -12.79 17.95
N ARG A 39 -18.42 -12.60 18.84
CA ARG A 39 -19.00 -13.69 19.65
C ARG A 39 -19.54 -14.84 18.80
N ALA A 40 -19.97 -14.55 17.57
CA ALA A 40 -20.43 -15.54 16.60
C ALA A 40 -19.33 -16.55 16.20
N TYR A 41 -18.04 -16.19 16.29
CA TYR A 41 -16.92 -17.07 15.94
C TYR A 41 -16.65 -18.16 16.99
N ILE A 42 -17.17 -18.03 18.22
CA ILE A 42 -16.91 -18.98 19.31
C ILE A 42 -17.39 -20.40 18.94
N LEU A 43 -18.60 -20.54 18.41
CA LEU A 43 -19.14 -21.87 18.08
C LEU A 43 -18.41 -22.51 16.88
N PRO A 44 -18.15 -21.81 15.77
CA PRO A 44 -17.34 -22.34 14.68
C PRO A 44 -15.94 -22.78 15.11
N PHE A 45 -15.21 -22.00 15.90
CA PHE A 45 -13.91 -22.44 16.44
C PHE A 45 -14.03 -23.69 17.33
N LEU A 46 -15.11 -23.86 18.09
CA LEU A 46 -15.33 -25.09 18.87
C LEU A 46 -15.74 -26.30 18.01
N ASN A 47 -16.28 -26.06 16.82
CA ASN A 47 -16.87 -27.10 15.96
C ASN A 47 -15.96 -27.56 14.81
N VAL A 48 -14.77 -26.98 14.64
CA VAL A 48 -13.78 -27.48 13.67
C VAL A 48 -13.49 -28.95 13.94
N SER A 49 -13.46 -29.76 12.87
CA SER A 49 -13.43 -31.22 13.02
C SER A 49 -12.03 -31.75 13.38
N GLU A 50 -10.99 -30.99 13.04
CA GLU A 50 -9.58 -31.25 13.28
C GLU A 50 -8.79 -29.91 13.31
N ASN A 51 -7.47 -29.97 13.15
CA ASN A 51 -6.59 -28.81 12.97
C ASN A 51 -6.80 -28.14 11.59
N SER A 52 -8.05 -27.88 11.21
CA SER A 52 -8.42 -27.29 9.93
C SER A 52 -8.15 -25.78 9.87
N VAL A 53 -8.08 -25.13 11.04
CA VAL A 53 -7.88 -23.69 11.22
C VAL A 53 -6.81 -23.44 12.27
N TYR A 54 -6.07 -22.34 12.12
CA TYR A 54 -5.25 -21.76 13.17
C TYR A 54 -5.77 -20.38 13.60
N ALA A 55 -5.40 -19.93 14.80
CA ALA A 55 -5.56 -18.56 15.25
C ALA A 55 -4.35 -18.12 16.09
N ALA A 56 -3.79 -16.95 15.77
CA ALA A 56 -2.80 -16.24 16.56
C ALA A 56 -3.44 -14.96 17.14
N SER A 57 -3.41 -14.81 18.46
CA SER A 57 -4.05 -13.70 19.16
C SER A 57 -3.04 -12.93 20.00
N ASN A 58 -3.04 -11.61 19.88
CA ASN A 58 -2.28 -10.68 20.72
C ASN A 58 -3.21 -9.57 21.21
N VAL A 59 -2.67 -8.48 21.76
CA VAL A 59 -3.47 -7.40 22.35
C VAL A 59 -4.24 -6.55 21.31
N ALA A 60 -3.81 -6.53 20.05
CA ALA A 60 -4.40 -5.69 19.01
C ALA A 60 -5.13 -6.51 17.92
N THR A 61 -4.63 -7.69 17.57
CA THR A 61 -5.10 -8.44 16.41
C THR A 61 -5.49 -9.87 16.76
N ILE A 62 -6.32 -10.46 15.89
CA ILE A 62 -6.62 -11.89 15.83
C ILE A 62 -6.35 -12.32 14.39
N THR A 63 -5.21 -12.96 14.15
CA THR A 63 -4.83 -13.53 12.85
C THR A 63 -5.34 -14.95 12.74
N PHE A 64 -6.12 -15.28 11.73
CA PHE A 64 -6.64 -16.64 11.56
C PHE A 64 -6.81 -17.03 10.09
N GLY A 65 -6.71 -18.32 9.83
CA GLY A 65 -6.84 -18.85 8.48
C GLY A 65 -6.85 -20.38 8.41
N PRO A 66 -7.07 -20.94 7.21
CA PRO A 66 -6.96 -22.38 6.99
C PRO A 66 -5.52 -22.88 7.22
N VAL A 67 -5.36 -24.02 7.89
CA VAL A 67 -4.04 -24.68 7.98
C VAL A 67 -3.56 -25.16 6.60
N ASP A 68 -4.49 -25.45 5.70
CA ASP A 68 -4.26 -25.81 4.30
C ASP A 68 -3.44 -24.75 3.54
N THR A 69 -3.39 -23.52 4.04
CA THR A 69 -2.55 -22.45 3.47
C THR A 69 -1.05 -22.75 3.60
N TYR A 70 -0.65 -23.48 4.65
CA TYR A 70 0.75 -23.78 4.98
C TYR A 70 1.08 -25.27 4.93
N VAL A 71 0.06 -26.15 4.90
CA VAL A 71 0.24 -27.60 4.94
C VAL A 71 -0.58 -28.24 3.84
N ASP A 72 0.08 -29.04 2.99
CA ASP A 72 -0.61 -29.88 2.01
C ASP A 72 -1.37 -31.01 2.74
N ARG A 73 -2.67 -30.82 2.90
CA ARG A 73 -3.55 -31.77 3.59
C ARG A 73 -3.69 -33.10 2.85
N SER A 74 -3.39 -33.16 1.55
CA SER A 74 -3.46 -34.42 0.80
C SER A 74 -2.45 -35.46 1.29
N LEU A 75 -1.36 -35.01 1.96
CA LEU A 75 -0.38 -35.87 2.60
C LEU A 75 -0.99 -36.73 3.71
N ALA A 76 -2.05 -36.29 4.39
CA ALA A 76 -2.71 -37.08 5.43
C ALA A 76 -3.22 -38.44 4.90
N HIS A 77 -3.52 -38.53 3.60
CA HIS A 77 -4.01 -39.74 2.95
C HIS A 77 -2.93 -40.50 2.17
N THR A 78 -1.84 -39.84 1.78
CA THR A 78 -0.79 -40.42 0.92
C THR A 78 0.51 -40.73 1.67
N ASP A 79 0.88 -39.89 2.64
CA ASP A 79 2.08 -40.02 3.47
C ASP A 79 1.87 -39.37 4.85
N GLY A 80 1.33 -40.15 5.79
CA GLY A 80 1.02 -39.66 7.14
C GLY A 80 2.24 -39.20 7.95
N ALA A 81 3.45 -39.68 7.64
CA ALA A 81 4.67 -39.24 8.31
C ALA A 81 5.10 -37.86 7.80
N ALA A 82 5.03 -37.62 6.49
CA ALA A 82 5.28 -36.30 5.91
C ALA A 82 4.22 -35.28 6.38
N TYR A 83 2.95 -35.68 6.47
CA TYR A 83 1.89 -34.82 7.00
C TYR A 83 2.16 -34.41 8.46
N ALA A 84 2.52 -35.36 9.33
CA ALA A 84 2.84 -35.06 10.73
C ALA A 84 4.03 -34.09 10.86
N ALA A 85 5.09 -34.29 10.07
CA ALA A 85 6.24 -33.39 10.03
C ALA A 85 5.87 -31.99 9.52
N ALA A 86 4.97 -31.89 8.53
CA ALA A 86 4.50 -30.61 8.02
C ALA A 86 3.65 -29.85 9.05
N ILE A 87 2.82 -30.55 9.84
CA ILE A 87 2.08 -29.95 10.96
C ILE A 87 3.03 -29.44 12.04
N GLU A 88 4.04 -30.21 12.46
CA GLU A 88 5.03 -29.78 13.47
C GLU A 88 5.83 -28.55 13.00
N ALA A 89 6.22 -28.52 11.73
CA ALA A 89 6.87 -27.35 11.13
C ALA A 89 5.95 -26.13 11.13
N PHE A 90 4.67 -26.33 10.79
CA PHE A 90 3.67 -25.26 10.80
C PHE A 90 3.40 -24.72 12.21
N GLU A 91 3.28 -25.56 13.24
CA GLU A 91 3.11 -25.11 14.63
C GLU A 91 4.29 -24.25 15.10
N THR A 92 5.51 -24.59 14.66
CA THR A 92 6.72 -23.80 14.94
C THR A 92 6.68 -22.43 14.24
N GLU A 93 6.28 -22.40 12.96
CA GLU A 93 6.12 -21.16 12.19
C GLU A 93 5.02 -20.28 12.76
N LEU A 94 3.88 -20.87 13.15
CA LEU A 94 2.77 -20.18 13.80
C LEU A 94 3.18 -19.53 15.12
N ASP A 95 3.90 -20.26 16.00
CA ASP A 95 4.35 -19.71 17.27
C ASP A 95 5.33 -18.55 17.08
N LYS A 96 6.25 -18.69 16.11
CA LYS A 96 7.23 -17.66 15.74
C LYS A 96 6.53 -16.40 15.22
N ALA A 97 5.70 -16.54 14.18
CA ALA A 97 5.03 -15.41 13.54
C ALA A 97 4.05 -14.70 14.50
N ALA A 98 3.36 -15.46 15.36
CA ALA A 98 2.52 -14.87 16.42
C ALA A 98 3.36 -14.01 17.39
N GLY A 99 4.58 -14.47 17.74
CA GLY A 99 5.52 -13.72 18.55
C GLY A 99 6.01 -12.45 17.87
N GLU A 100 6.34 -12.52 16.58
CA GLU A 100 6.74 -11.36 15.76
C GLU A 100 5.59 -10.34 15.67
N GLN A 101 4.36 -10.77 15.36
CA GLN A 101 3.17 -9.90 15.35
C GLN A 101 2.91 -9.23 16.71
N ALA A 102 3.09 -9.94 17.82
CA ALA A 102 2.93 -9.37 19.16
C ALA A 102 4.00 -8.32 19.48
N ARG A 103 5.28 -8.60 19.16
CA ARG A 103 6.37 -7.64 19.36
C ARG A 103 6.25 -6.38 18.51
N TYR A 104 5.69 -6.49 17.30
CA TYR A 104 5.37 -5.31 16.51
C TYR A 104 4.37 -4.37 17.21
N ILE A 105 3.36 -4.94 17.87
CA ILE A 105 2.41 -4.14 18.65
C ILE A 105 3.09 -3.56 19.90
N ASP A 106 3.93 -4.34 20.60
CA ASP A 106 4.70 -3.85 21.75
C ASP A 106 5.67 -2.72 21.38
N PHE A 107 6.34 -2.81 20.22
CA PHE A 107 7.12 -1.71 19.66
C PHE A 107 6.28 -0.43 19.59
N TRP A 108 5.09 -0.49 18.97
CA TRP A 108 4.24 0.69 18.88
C TRP A 108 3.68 1.14 20.23
N LEU A 109 3.46 0.24 21.20
CA LEU A 109 3.09 0.62 22.57
C LEU A 109 4.21 1.40 23.27
N ARG A 110 5.49 1.08 23.00
CA ARG A 110 6.64 1.82 23.52
C ARG A 110 6.82 3.19 22.87
N ILE A 111 6.59 3.27 21.55
CA ILE A 111 6.75 4.52 20.80
C ILE A 111 5.56 5.46 20.99
N ALA A 112 4.32 4.96 20.99
CA ALA A 112 3.11 5.76 21.01
C ALA A 112 2.99 6.64 22.25
N LYS A 113 2.55 7.89 22.05
CA LYS A 113 2.25 8.81 23.15
C LYS A 113 1.17 8.23 24.09
N PRO A 114 1.25 8.50 25.40
CA PRO A 114 0.31 7.95 26.39
C PRO A 114 -1.17 8.18 26.06
N GLU A 115 -1.51 9.35 25.51
CA GLU A 115 -2.88 9.77 25.20
C GLU A 115 -3.56 8.98 24.07
N VAL A 116 -2.78 8.36 23.17
CA VAL A 116 -3.32 7.57 22.04
C VAL A 116 -3.05 6.07 22.16
N ARG A 117 -2.24 5.65 23.14
CA ARG A 117 -1.82 4.26 23.33
C ARG A 117 -2.99 3.30 23.47
N GLU A 118 -4.08 3.73 24.11
CA GLU A 118 -5.29 2.89 24.27
C GLU A 118 -5.98 2.54 22.94
N LYS A 119 -5.75 3.31 21.87
CA LYS A 119 -6.31 3.02 20.54
C LYS A 119 -5.66 1.82 19.82
N LEU A 120 -4.50 1.37 20.30
CA LEU A 120 -3.84 0.15 19.80
C LEU A 120 -4.54 -1.13 20.27
N PHE A 121 -5.28 -1.08 21.38
CA PHE A 121 -5.99 -2.26 21.87
C PHE A 121 -7.25 -2.48 21.05
N SER A 122 -7.33 -3.67 20.44
CA SER A 122 -8.46 -4.01 19.57
C SER A 122 -8.58 -5.52 19.35
N ASP A 123 -9.67 -5.90 18.68
CA ASP A 123 -9.92 -7.25 18.21
C ASP A 123 -9.90 -7.34 16.68
N ARG A 124 -9.05 -6.52 16.03
CA ARG A 124 -8.99 -6.44 14.56
C ARG A 124 -8.64 -7.81 13.98
N LEU A 125 -9.43 -8.23 12.99
CA LEU A 125 -9.22 -9.51 12.34
C LEU A 125 -8.17 -9.38 11.24
N ILE A 126 -7.23 -10.32 11.20
CA ILE A 126 -6.34 -10.52 10.07
C ILE A 126 -6.74 -11.86 9.45
N ILE A 127 -7.46 -11.79 8.33
CA ILE A 127 -7.96 -12.97 7.62
C ILE A 127 -6.88 -13.40 6.64
N ASP A 128 -6.29 -14.57 6.87
CA ASP A 128 -5.19 -15.06 6.05
C ASP A 128 -5.63 -15.44 4.63
N SER A 129 -4.64 -15.59 3.76
CA SER A 129 -4.80 -16.05 2.39
C SER A 129 -5.45 -17.42 2.35
N LEU A 130 -6.31 -17.61 1.34
CA LEU A 130 -6.97 -18.89 1.07
C LEU A 130 -6.20 -19.73 0.04
N ARG A 131 -4.95 -19.36 -0.28
CA ARG A 131 -4.05 -20.10 -1.17
C ARG A 131 -3.62 -21.43 -0.54
N MET A 132 -4.08 -22.55 -1.10
CA MET A 132 -3.80 -23.90 -0.60
C MET A 132 -2.41 -24.39 -1.03
N ARG A 133 -1.61 -24.87 -0.07
CA ARG A 133 -0.33 -25.52 -0.34
C ARG A 133 -0.57 -26.92 -0.91
N GLY A 134 0.23 -27.31 -1.92
CA GLY A 134 0.08 -28.60 -2.62
C GLY A 134 -0.95 -28.61 -3.75
N ALA A 135 -1.66 -27.50 -3.98
CA ALA A 135 -2.42 -27.28 -5.21
C ALA A 135 -1.49 -27.28 -6.44
N ALA A 136 -2.03 -27.53 -7.64
CA ALA A 136 -1.24 -27.57 -8.86
C ALA A 136 -0.43 -26.26 -9.00
N PRO A 137 0.91 -26.33 -9.17
CA PRO A 137 1.73 -25.14 -9.21
C PRO A 137 1.28 -24.21 -10.35
N GLY A 138 1.12 -22.92 -10.07
CA GLY A 138 0.55 -21.94 -10.98
C GLY A 138 0.56 -20.52 -10.42
N THR A 139 -0.41 -19.70 -10.82
CA THR A 139 -0.64 -18.35 -10.28
C THR A 139 -1.31 -18.41 -8.90
N GLY A 140 -1.25 -17.34 -8.10
CA GLY A 140 -1.92 -17.28 -6.79
C GLY A 140 -3.43 -17.63 -6.86
N SER A 141 -4.09 -17.27 -7.97
CA SER A 141 -5.48 -17.63 -8.24
C SER A 141 -5.74 -19.14 -8.41
N ALA A 142 -4.76 -19.89 -8.91
CA ALA A 142 -4.87 -21.34 -9.09
C ALA A 142 -4.77 -22.09 -7.75
N GLU A 143 -4.04 -21.52 -6.78
CA GLU A 143 -3.95 -22.04 -5.43
C GLU A 143 -5.16 -21.68 -4.57
N TRP A 144 -5.96 -20.68 -4.97
CA TRP A 144 -7.08 -20.19 -4.15
C TRP A 144 -8.12 -21.29 -3.90
N SER A 145 -8.43 -21.53 -2.63
CA SER A 145 -9.47 -22.47 -2.25
C SER A 145 -10.82 -22.05 -2.83
N PRO A 146 -11.59 -22.95 -3.46
CA PRO A 146 -12.98 -22.66 -3.77
C PRO A 146 -13.80 -22.45 -2.48
N ARG A 147 -14.92 -21.74 -2.59
CA ARG A 147 -15.83 -21.45 -1.47
C ARG A 147 -16.52 -22.70 -0.90
N PHE A 148 -16.84 -23.65 -1.78
CA PHE A 148 -17.65 -24.81 -1.48
C PHE A 148 -17.11 -26.07 -2.17
N GLY A 149 -17.64 -27.22 -1.76
CA GLY A 149 -17.35 -28.53 -2.35
C GLY A 149 -16.15 -29.24 -1.74
N GLU A 150 -15.90 -30.46 -2.19
CA GLU A 150 -14.85 -31.34 -1.62
C GLU A 150 -13.42 -30.84 -1.90
N LYS A 151 -13.27 -29.93 -2.87
CA LYS A 151 -11.97 -29.30 -3.20
C LYS A 151 -11.68 -28.04 -2.40
N ALA A 152 -12.63 -27.54 -1.62
CA ALA A 152 -12.39 -26.41 -0.73
C ALA A 152 -11.52 -26.85 0.45
N ALA A 153 -10.55 -26.03 0.82
CA ALA A 153 -9.76 -26.20 2.03
C ALA A 153 -10.69 -26.45 3.23
N LEU A 154 -10.27 -27.33 4.12
CA LEU A 154 -11.15 -27.74 5.22
C LEU A 154 -11.49 -26.55 6.12
N GLY A 155 -10.51 -25.71 6.46
CA GLY A 155 -10.73 -24.49 7.23
C GLY A 155 -11.65 -23.49 6.54
N VAL A 156 -11.67 -23.46 5.20
CA VAL A 156 -12.62 -22.62 4.45
C VAL A 156 -14.05 -23.10 4.65
N ARG A 157 -14.28 -24.41 4.59
CA ARG A 157 -15.61 -25.00 4.77
C ARG A 157 -16.12 -24.89 6.21
N GLU A 158 -15.23 -25.04 7.19
CA GLU A 158 -15.60 -25.14 8.61
C GLU A 158 -15.68 -23.80 9.32
N LEU A 159 -14.90 -22.79 8.90
CA LEU A 159 -14.89 -21.47 9.53
C LEU A 159 -15.12 -20.32 8.56
N ILE A 160 -14.28 -20.17 7.53
CA ILE A 160 -14.26 -18.95 6.70
C ILE A 160 -15.61 -18.71 6.02
N THR A 161 -16.15 -19.73 5.34
CA THR A 161 -17.42 -19.62 4.62
C THR A 161 -18.61 -19.47 5.58
N PRO A 162 -18.77 -20.28 6.64
CA PRO A 162 -19.83 -20.08 7.63
C PRO A 162 -19.84 -18.70 8.31
N MET A 163 -18.67 -18.10 8.48
CA MET A 163 -18.52 -16.76 9.07
C MET A 163 -18.67 -15.61 8.07
N GLY A 164 -19.00 -15.90 6.80
CA GLY A 164 -19.10 -14.87 5.77
C GLY A 164 -17.76 -14.21 5.45
N ALA A 165 -16.64 -14.81 5.87
CA ALA A 165 -15.29 -14.25 5.71
C ALA A 165 -14.61 -14.68 4.40
N TYR A 166 -15.30 -15.43 3.52
CA TYR A 166 -14.76 -15.85 2.23
C TYR A 166 -14.76 -14.69 1.23
N ALA A 167 -13.61 -14.44 0.61
CA ALA A 167 -13.45 -13.53 -0.52
C ALA A 167 -13.02 -14.29 -1.78
N SER A 168 -13.44 -13.79 -2.94
CA SER A 168 -12.85 -14.21 -4.22
C SER A 168 -11.40 -13.76 -4.29
N PHE A 169 -10.57 -14.51 -5.02
CA PHE A 169 -9.19 -14.11 -5.24
C PHE A 169 -9.11 -12.69 -5.80
N PHE A 170 -8.29 -11.87 -5.18
CA PHE A 170 -7.91 -10.54 -5.62
C PHE A 170 -6.39 -10.53 -5.77
N GLN A 171 -5.90 -9.95 -6.86
CA GLN A 171 -4.47 -9.87 -7.07
C GLN A 171 -3.98 -8.72 -6.19
N ALA A 172 -3.57 -8.94 -4.95
CA ALA A 172 -2.93 -7.96 -4.08
C ALA A 172 -2.18 -8.74 -2.99
N ASP A 173 -1.21 -8.15 -2.30
CA ASP A 173 -0.58 -8.83 -1.17
C ASP A 173 -1.56 -8.99 -0.02
N GLY A 174 -2.08 -7.86 0.45
CA GLY A 174 -3.18 -7.75 1.39
C GLY A 174 -3.98 -6.47 1.13
N VAL A 175 -5.08 -6.30 1.85
CA VAL A 175 -5.92 -5.10 1.82
C VAL A 175 -6.48 -4.83 3.21
N ALA A 176 -6.35 -3.59 3.67
CA ALA A 176 -7.09 -3.05 4.81
C ALA A 176 -8.58 -2.88 4.48
N GLU A 177 -9.40 -3.86 4.86
CA GLU A 177 -10.87 -3.81 4.84
C GLU A 177 -11.37 -3.26 6.18
N ALA A 178 -11.15 -1.96 6.44
CA ALA A 178 -11.38 -1.33 7.74
C ALA A 178 -12.69 -1.83 8.41
N PRO A 179 -12.62 -2.39 9.64
CA PRO A 179 -11.49 -2.33 10.57
C PRO A 179 -10.45 -3.48 10.44
N ASN A 180 -10.61 -4.39 9.48
CA ASN A 180 -9.85 -5.64 9.39
C ASN A 180 -8.80 -5.61 8.27
N VAL A 181 -7.96 -6.63 8.23
CA VAL A 181 -7.01 -6.86 7.13
C VAL A 181 -7.31 -8.22 6.51
N ARG A 182 -7.21 -8.29 5.19
CA ARG A 182 -7.31 -9.54 4.43
C ARG A 182 -6.05 -9.76 3.61
N MET A 183 -5.47 -10.94 3.74
CA MET A 183 -4.33 -11.37 2.92
C MET A 183 -4.82 -12.12 1.67
N TYR A 184 -4.12 -11.93 0.55
CA TYR A 184 -4.44 -12.56 -0.73
C TYR A 184 -3.21 -13.29 -1.31
N LEU A 185 -2.23 -12.57 -1.86
CA LEU A 185 -1.01 -13.17 -2.40
C LEU A 185 -0.07 -13.58 -1.27
N THR A 186 0.15 -12.75 -0.26
CA THR A 186 1.03 -13.11 0.85
C THR A 186 0.30 -13.98 1.87
N ARG A 187 1.07 -14.76 2.62
CA ARG A 187 0.56 -15.62 3.70
C ARG A 187 0.96 -14.99 5.02
N ALA A 188 0.01 -14.71 5.90
CA ALA A 188 0.15 -13.87 7.10
C ALA A 188 1.29 -14.27 8.05
N LEU A 189 1.74 -15.53 8.02
CA LEU A 189 2.78 -16.07 8.90
C LEU A 189 4.16 -16.16 8.24
N GLU A 190 4.25 -15.99 6.92
CA GLU A 190 5.51 -15.95 6.17
C GLU A 190 6.12 -14.54 6.21
N LYS A 191 7.42 -14.42 5.92
CA LYS A 191 8.16 -13.14 5.98
C LYS A 191 7.46 -12.01 5.21
N ASP A 192 7.03 -12.27 3.97
CA ASP A 192 6.36 -11.27 3.13
C ASP A 192 4.97 -10.91 3.68
N GLY A 193 4.25 -11.86 4.29
CA GLY A 193 2.96 -11.58 4.93
C GLY A 193 3.08 -10.81 6.24
N LEU A 194 4.19 -10.95 6.97
CA LEU A 194 4.50 -10.08 8.11
C LEU A 194 4.83 -8.66 7.64
N SER A 195 5.50 -8.48 6.50
CA SER A 195 5.67 -7.15 5.88
C SER A 195 4.32 -6.55 5.51
N THR A 196 3.48 -7.29 4.79
CA THR A 196 2.10 -6.89 4.49
C THR A 196 1.31 -6.55 5.75
N TYR A 197 1.44 -7.34 6.82
CA TYR A 197 0.78 -7.07 8.11
C TYR A 197 1.16 -5.69 8.65
N THR A 198 2.45 -5.34 8.66
CA THR A 198 2.88 -4.00 9.11
C THR A 198 2.45 -2.87 8.17
N HIS A 199 2.38 -3.16 6.87
CA HIS A 199 1.90 -2.24 5.83
C HIS A 199 0.41 -1.91 6.04
N GLU A 200 -0.45 -2.93 6.09
CA GLU A 200 -1.90 -2.75 6.24
C GLU A 200 -2.28 -2.17 7.61
N LEU A 201 -1.53 -2.49 8.66
CA LEU A 201 -1.74 -1.86 9.96
C LEU A 201 -1.34 -0.38 9.97
N THR A 202 -0.40 0.04 9.12
CA THR A 202 -0.08 1.47 8.98
C THR A 202 -1.32 2.24 8.50
N HIS A 203 -1.98 1.76 7.44
CA HIS A 203 -3.22 2.36 6.92
C HIS A 203 -4.34 2.47 7.98
N LEU A 204 -4.34 1.58 8.98
CA LEU A 204 -5.36 1.56 10.04
C LEU A 204 -5.01 2.39 11.28
N TYR A 205 -3.74 2.78 11.46
CA TYR A 205 -3.26 3.43 12.69
C TYR A 205 -2.53 4.76 12.47
N GLU A 206 -2.17 5.11 11.24
CA GLU A 206 -1.32 6.27 10.96
C GLU A 206 -1.88 7.56 11.56
N ASP A 207 -3.15 7.87 11.27
CA ASP A 207 -3.82 9.08 11.72
C ASP A 207 -3.93 9.16 13.25
N ASP A 208 -4.38 8.05 13.84
CA ASP A 208 -4.86 8.01 15.21
C ASP A 208 -3.77 7.76 16.24
N VAL A 209 -2.73 7.01 15.86
CA VAL A 209 -1.68 6.54 16.77
C VAL A 209 -0.29 6.99 16.32
N TRP A 210 0.12 6.72 15.07
CA TRP A 210 1.51 7.04 14.66
C TRP A 210 1.71 8.55 14.67
N PHE A 211 0.72 9.30 14.21
CA PHE A 211 0.70 10.77 14.23
C PHE A 211 0.06 11.36 15.48
N ALA A 212 -0.14 10.55 16.52
CA ALA A 212 -0.73 10.97 17.79
C ALA A 212 -2.07 11.74 17.65
N GLY A 213 -2.91 11.33 16.69
CA GLY A 213 -4.21 11.94 16.44
C GLY A 213 -4.17 13.21 15.59
N ALA A 214 -3.00 13.62 15.10
CA ALA A 214 -2.89 14.79 14.22
C ALA A 214 -3.48 14.53 12.82
N GLY A 215 -3.62 13.26 12.40
CA GLY A 215 -4.02 12.89 11.04
C GLY A 215 -2.91 13.09 10.01
N SER A 216 -3.04 12.41 8.88
CA SER A 216 -2.10 12.42 7.76
C SER A 216 -2.01 13.79 7.10
N ARG A 217 -0.79 14.24 6.77
CA ARG A 217 -0.55 15.56 6.19
C ARG A 217 -1.34 15.77 4.91
N GLU A 218 -2.09 16.88 4.86
CA GLU A 218 -2.80 17.35 3.67
C GLU A 218 -1.87 17.33 2.44
N GLY A 219 -2.35 16.70 1.38
CA GLY A 219 -1.61 16.44 0.16
C GLY A 219 -0.97 15.05 0.09
N LEU A 220 -0.84 14.30 1.18
CA LEU A 220 -0.28 12.95 1.17
C LEU A 220 -1.38 11.89 1.26
N ASP A 221 -1.33 10.90 0.37
CA ASP A 221 -2.23 9.74 0.36
C ASP A 221 -1.56 8.54 1.03
N ALA A 222 -2.37 7.56 1.46
CA ALA A 222 -2.00 6.53 2.44
C ALA A 222 -0.72 5.72 2.11
N GLU A 223 -0.45 5.42 0.83
CA GLU A 223 0.70 4.58 0.44
C GLU A 223 2.06 5.23 0.69
N VAL A 224 2.10 6.56 0.85
CA VAL A 224 3.35 7.24 1.21
C VAL A 224 3.85 6.83 2.59
N PHE A 225 2.92 6.51 3.50
CA PHE A 225 3.23 6.20 4.90
C PHE A 225 3.51 4.72 5.10
N ALA A 226 2.73 3.85 4.45
CA ALA A 226 2.93 2.41 4.55
C ALA A 226 4.22 1.99 3.85
N ARG A 227 4.29 2.14 2.51
CA ARG A 227 5.45 1.68 1.74
C ARG A 227 6.66 2.58 1.97
N GLY A 228 7.76 2.00 2.47
CA GLY A 228 9.05 2.69 2.59
C GLY A 228 9.14 3.69 3.75
N MET A 229 8.23 3.64 4.73
CA MET A 229 8.32 4.47 5.93
C MET A 229 7.96 3.71 7.23
N PHE A 230 6.74 3.14 7.34
CA PHE A 230 6.30 2.42 8.56
C PHE A 230 6.12 0.90 8.39
N GLU A 231 6.10 0.40 7.16
CA GLU A 231 6.22 -1.02 6.86
C GLU A 231 7.60 -1.56 7.26
N SER A 232 7.67 -2.78 7.80
CA SER A 232 8.90 -3.56 7.86
C SER A 232 9.18 -4.21 6.51
N TRP A 233 10.26 -3.80 5.84
CA TRP A 233 10.58 -4.24 4.49
C TRP A 233 11.03 -5.71 4.41
N ALA A 234 10.36 -6.51 3.57
CA ALA A 234 10.75 -7.91 3.33
C ALA A 234 11.67 -8.11 2.11
N GLY A 235 11.68 -7.16 1.17
CA GLY A 235 12.39 -7.24 -0.09
C GLY A 235 13.93 -7.29 0.05
N ASP A 236 14.60 -7.60 -1.06
CA ASP A 236 16.06 -7.70 -1.12
C ASP A 236 16.75 -6.37 -1.42
N GLU A 237 16.02 -5.40 -2.00
CA GLU A 237 16.53 -4.07 -2.25
C GLU A 237 16.88 -3.33 -0.95
N PRO A 238 18.07 -2.71 -0.84
CA PRO A 238 18.40 -1.81 0.25
C PRO A 238 17.58 -0.53 0.17
N VAL A 239 16.65 -0.34 1.11
CA VAL A 239 15.79 0.85 1.17
C VAL A 239 15.86 1.49 2.56
N PHE A 240 15.50 2.76 2.67
CA PHE A 240 15.27 3.37 3.98
C PHE A 240 14.10 2.66 4.66
N ASN A 241 14.37 2.07 5.82
CA ASN A 241 13.40 1.32 6.61
C ASN A 241 13.89 1.12 8.04
N ILE A 242 12.98 0.76 8.95
CA ILE A 242 13.29 0.32 10.31
C ILE A 242 12.56 -1.01 10.52
N ASN A 243 13.28 -2.03 11.00
CA ASN A 243 12.68 -3.32 11.27
C ASN A 243 11.86 -3.25 12.57
N THR A 244 10.53 -3.31 12.44
CA THR A 244 9.58 -3.23 13.55
C THR A 244 8.89 -4.56 13.85
N ILE A 245 9.21 -5.66 13.15
CA ILE A 245 8.55 -6.96 13.35
C ILE A 245 9.48 -8.19 13.42
N TYR A 246 10.59 -8.21 12.67
CA TYR A 246 11.40 -9.43 12.48
C TYR A 246 12.46 -9.62 13.56
N ASP A 247 12.80 -10.89 13.84
CA ASP A 247 14.08 -11.23 14.45
C ASP A 247 15.09 -11.67 13.36
N ASP A 248 16.13 -10.88 13.14
CA ASP A 248 17.23 -11.15 12.21
C ASP A 248 18.59 -10.94 12.87
N ALA A 249 19.24 -12.04 13.25
CA ALA A 249 20.59 -12.03 13.81
C ALA A 249 21.69 -12.21 12.74
N SER A 250 21.36 -12.10 11.45
CA SER A 250 22.34 -12.27 10.37
C SER A 250 23.37 -11.14 10.37
N SER A 251 24.62 -11.47 10.06
CA SER A 251 25.73 -10.50 10.03
C SER A 251 25.72 -9.60 8.79
N GLY A 252 24.85 -9.87 7.81
CA GLY A 252 24.72 -9.11 6.57
C GLY A 252 23.42 -8.31 6.46
N ARG A 253 22.67 -8.21 7.57
CA ARG A 253 21.43 -7.45 7.66
C ARG A 253 21.70 -5.94 7.48
N LEU A 254 20.66 -5.23 7.07
CA LEU A 254 20.69 -3.78 6.83
C LEU A 254 19.80 -3.00 7.79
N TYR A 255 19.09 -3.70 8.67
CA TYR A 255 18.19 -3.11 9.66
C TYR A 255 18.50 -3.69 11.03
N ASN A 256 18.05 -3.02 12.10
CA ASN A 256 18.14 -3.50 13.48
C ASN A 256 17.69 -4.96 13.60
N ALA A 257 18.35 -5.71 14.48
CA ALA A 257 18.15 -7.15 14.57
C ALA A 257 16.75 -7.53 15.06
N SER A 258 16.15 -6.70 15.93
CA SER A 258 14.84 -6.96 16.53
C SER A 258 14.18 -5.64 16.93
N PRO A 259 12.83 -5.57 17.03
CA PRO A 259 12.12 -4.38 17.52
C PRO A 259 12.42 -4.05 18.98
N GLU A 260 12.95 -5.01 19.75
CA GLU A 260 13.47 -4.80 21.11
C GLU A 260 14.74 -3.95 21.14
N ARG A 261 15.24 -3.50 19.98
CA ARG A 261 16.21 -2.41 19.92
C ARG A 261 15.64 -1.11 20.52
N PHE A 262 14.33 -0.91 20.45
CA PHE A 262 13.70 0.37 20.73
C PHE A 262 12.82 0.29 21.97
N GLU A 263 13.30 0.88 23.07
CA GLU A 263 12.55 0.96 24.33
C GLU A 263 11.63 2.20 24.37
N ASN A 264 11.90 3.19 23.51
CA ASN A 264 11.18 4.46 23.41
C ASN A 264 11.52 5.20 22.10
N ALA A 265 10.89 6.35 21.87
CA ALA A 265 11.12 7.18 20.67
C ALA A 265 12.54 7.73 20.54
N ASP A 266 13.28 7.94 21.64
CA ASP A 266 14.67 8.44 21.61
C ASP A 266 15.61 7.35 21.08
N ASP A 267 15.34 6.08 21.36
CA ASP A 267 16.09 4.96 20.76
C ASP A 267 15.92 4.90 19.25
N VAL A 268 14.70 5.19 18.75
CA VAL A 268 14.43 5.28 17.31
C VAL A 268 15.23 6.43 16.68
N GLN A 269 15.27 7.58 17.36
CA GLN A 269 16.11 8.70 16.94
C GLN A 269 17.59 8.32 16.92
N GLN A 270 18.12 7.74 18.00
CA GLN A 270 19.52 7.33 18.09
C GLN A 270 19.91 6.36 16.97
N TYR A 271 19.06 5.38 16.69
CA TYR A 271 19.28 4.46 15.59
C TYR A 271 19.29 5.18 14.24
N ALA A 272 18.33 6.06 13.98
CA ALA A 272 18.27 6.84 12.76
C ALA A 272 19.49 7.78 12.62
N GLN A 273 20.01 8.33 13.72
CA GLN A 273 21.26 9.10 13.73
C GLN A 273 22.45 8.26 13.29
N GLY A 274 22.64 7.06 13.86
CA GLY A 274 23.74 6.18 13.45
C GLY A 274 23.63 5.73 11.99
N MET A 275 22.41 5.42 11.54
CA MET A 275 22.13 5.15 10.12
C MET A 275 22.57 6.34 9.25
N MET A 276 22.14 7.56 9.57
CA MET A 276 22.48 8.75 8.80
C MET A 276 23.96 9.12 8.89
N ASP A 277 24.63 8.91 10.02
CA ASP A 277 26.07 9.16 10.16
C ASP A 277 26.89 8.32 9.18
N VAL A 278 26.53 7.04 9.02
CA VAL A 278 27.14 6.16 8.01
C VAL A 278 26.80 6.64 6.60
N LEU A 279 25.52 6.87 6.31
CA LEU A 279 25.07 7.20 4.95
C LEU A 279 25.64 8.53 4.45
N TYR A 280 25.59 9.59 5.25
CA TYR A 280 26.18 10.89 4.88
C TYR A 280 27.70 10.81 4.71
N THR A 281 28.39 9.97 5.50
CA THR A 281 29.83 9.75 5.35
C THR A 281 30.17 9.01 4.05
N LEU A 282 29.38 7.98 3.70
CA LEU A 282 29.51 7.22 2.47
C LEU A 282 29.18 8.07 1.23
N ASP A 283 28.11 8.86 1.30
CA ASP A 283 27.72 9.79 0.24
C ASP A 283 28.78 10.89 0.06
N TYR A 284 29.35 11.41 1.14
CA TYR A 284 30.44 12.38 1.08
C TYR A 284 31.70 11.79 0.41
N ALA A 285 32.09 10.56 0.77
CA ALA A 285 33.22 9.87 0.12
C ALA A 285 32.97 9.59 -1.38
N GLU A 286 31.73 9.24 -1.75
CA GLU A 286 31.35 9.10 -3.16
C GLU A 286 31.45 10.43 -3.90
N ALA A 287 30.92 11.52 -3.32
CA ALA A 287 31.00 12.84 -3.90
C ALA A 287 32.45 13.30 -4.09
N GLU A 288 33.34 13.12 -3.11
CA GLU A 288 34.76 13.45 -3.24
C GLU A 288 35.44 12.68 -4.39
N ALA A 289 35.12 11.39 -4.53
CA ALA A 289 35.67 10.56 -5.61
C ALA A 289 35.23 11.05 -7.01
N VAL A 290 33.96 11.44 -7.15
CA VAL A 290 33.37 11.83 -8.45
C VAL A 290 33.71 13.29 -8.80
N LEU A 291 33.66 14.21 -7.84
CA LEU A 291 33.93 15.63 -8.06
C LEU A 291 35.39 15.90 -8.47
N ALA A 292 36.30 14.98 -8.19
CA ALA A 292 37.69 15.02 -8.66
C ALA A 292 37.84 14.64 -10.16
N GLY A 293 36.80 14.11 -10.80
CA GLY A 293 36.79 13.70 -12.21
C GLY A 293 36.47 14.82 -13.20
N SER A 294 36.37 14.47 -14.49
CA SER A 294 36.01 15.41 -15.56
C SER A 294 34.53 15.79 -15.53
N ASP A 295 34.16 16.86 -16.23
CA ASP A 295 32.76 17.29 -16.35
C ASP A 295 31.89 16.22 -17.05
N GLU A 296 32.47 15.46 -17.98
CA GLU A 296 31.80 14.33 -18.63
C GLU A 296 31.61 13.14 -17.69
N GLU A 297 32.57 12.86 -16.80
CA GLU A 297 32.43 11.82 -15.78
C GLU A 297 31.35 12.22 -14.78
N LYS A 298 31.36 13.47 -14.31
CA LYS A 298 30.30 14.03 -13.46
C LYS A 298 28.92 13.95 -14.13
N ALA A 299 28.80 14.31 -15.41
CA ALA A 299 27.53 14.24 -16.14
C ALA A 299 27.02 12.80 -16.35
N ARG A 300 27.91 11.79 -16.38
CA ARG A 300 27.52 10.38 -16.42
C ARG A 300 27.16 9.83 -15.05
N TRP A 301 27.75 10.38 -13.99
CA TRP A 301 27.55 9.91 -12.62
C TRP A 301 26.33 10.54 -11.95
N PHE A 302 25.95 11.75 -12.33
CA PHE A 302 24.91 12.52 -11.67
C PHE A 302 23.70 12.77 -12.56
N HIS A 303 22.52 12.67 -11.95
CA HIS A 303 21.24 13.15 -12.45
C HIS A 303 20.74 14.31 -11.56
N LYS A 304 19.63 14.91 -11.93
CA LYS A 304 18.97 15.95 -11.17
C LYS A 304 17.55 15.54 -10.78
N MET A 305 17.23 15.73 -9.51
CA MET A 305 15.89 15.64 -8.96
C MET A 305 15.17 16.98 -9.18
N GLU A 306 13.95 16.91 -9.68
CA GLU A 306 13.08 18.04 -9.95
C GLU A 306 11.67 17.72 -9.46
N GLN A 307 10.82 18.74 -9.43
CA GLN A 307 9.41 18.59 -9.05
C GLN A 307 8.50 19.07 -10.16
N GLN A 308 7.49 18.28 -10.46
CA GLN A 308 6.41 18.64 -11.40
C GLN A 308 5.10 18.79 -10.64
N ASN A 309 4.19 19.63 -11.15
CA ASN A 309 2.84 19.70 -10.60
C ASN A 309 2.17 18.34 -10.69
N ASP A 310 1.59 17.87 -9.59
CA ASP A 310 0.71 16.73 -9.65
C ASP A 310 -0.61 17.14 -10.33
N THR A 311 -0.99 16.40 -11.36
CA THR A 311 -2.23 16.63 -12.11
C THR A 311 -3.37 15.71 -11.65
N ARG A 312 -3.09 14.77 -10.75
CA ARG A 312 -4.10 13.89 -10.14
C ARG A 312 -4.85 14.63 -9.03
N THR A 313 -6.14 14.34 -8.91
CA THR A 313 -6.91 14.68 -7.70
C THR A 313 -6.51 13.71 -6.58
N ARG A 314 -5.86 14.21 -5.53
CA ARG A 314 -5.48 13.39 -4.36
C ARG A 314 -6.70 13.15 -3.46
N SER A 315 -6.77 11.98 -2.81
CA SER A 315 -7.88 11.70 -1.89
C SER A 315 -7.78 12.57 -0.63
N ASN A 316 -6.56 12.85 -0.18
CA ASN A 316 -6.28 13.80 0.88
C ASN A 316 -5.79 15.15 0.32
N GLN A 317 -6.59 15.82 -0.52
CA GLN A 317 -6.20 17.07 -1.19
C GLN A 317 -5.94 18.24 -0.23
N GLY A 318 -6.57 18.23 0.96
CA GLY A 318 -6.48 19.34 1.91
C GLY A 318 -6.96 20.67 1.35
N ASN A 319 -6.23 21.74 1.64
CA ASN A 319 -6.53 23.08 1.13
C ASN A 319 -6.66 23.12 -0.41
N PRO A 320 -7.83 23.52 -0.98
CA PRO A 320 -8.03 23.57 -2.44
C PRO A 320 -7.11 24.52 -3.20
N ALA A 321 -6.43 25.45 -2.53
CA ALA A 321 -5.44 26.34 -3.12
C ALA A 321 -4.03 25.72 -3.21
N ALA A 322 -3.82 24.55 -2.58
CA ALA A 322 -2.55 23.85 -2.63
C ALA A 322 -2.24 23.33 -4.04
N THR A 323 -0.95 23.28 -4.39
CA THR A 323 -0.43 22.69 -5.63
C THR A 323 0.65 21.69 -5.26
N HIS A 324 0.24 20.45 -5.02
CA HIS A 324 1.16 19.37 -4.67
C HIS A 324 2.08 18.99 -5.84
N LYS A 325 3.21 18.38 -5.51
CA LYS A 325 4.22 17.98 -6.48
C LYS A 325 4.41 16.47 -6.53
N VAL A 326 4.96 16.02 -7.64
CA VAL A 326 5.51 14.69 -7.85
C VAL A 326 6.99 14.83 -8.21
N ASP A 327 7.81 13.87 -7.78
CA ASP A 327 9.24 13.90 -8.05
C ASP A 327 9.53 13.44 -9.48
N SER A 328 10.57 14.02 -10.08
CA SER A 328 11.01 13.75 -11.45
C SER A 328 12.52 13.73 -11.49
N VAL A 329 13.12 12.72 -12.11
CA VAL A 329 14.57 12.64 -12.30
C VAL A 329 14.91 12.78 -13.77
N ARG A 330 15.93 13.59 -14.08
CA ARG A 330 16.48 13.71 -15.43
C ARG A 330 18.01 13.69 -15.42
N ALA A 331 18.60 13.36 -16.56
CA ALA A 331 20.03 13.55 -16.76
C ALA A 331 20.42 15.04 -16.69
N ILE A 332 21.62 15.32 -16.20
CA ILE A 332 22.21 16.66 -16.26
C ILE A 332 23.00 16.86 -17.54
N THR A 333 23.14 18.11 -17.94
CA THR A 333 24.01 18.51 -19.05
C THR A 333 25.47 18.61 -18.59
N ALA A 334 26.42 18.53 -19.53
CA ALA A 334 27.82 18.78 -19.23
C ALA A 334 28.07 20.20 -18.66
N GLN A 335 27.23 21.18 -19.03
CA GLN A 335 27.31 22.54 -18.48
C GLN A 335 26.87 22.59 -17.01
N GLU A 336 25.79 21.90 -16.65
CA GLU A 336 25.38 21.75 -15.25
C GLU A 336 26.47 21.03 -14.44
N ALA A 337 27.05 19.95 -15.00
CA ALA A 337 28.14 19.19 -14.37
C ALA A 337 29.43 20.02 -14.14
N ALA A 338 29.73 20.97 -15.03
CA ALA A 338 30.85 21.88 -14.88
C ALA A 338 30.71 22.84 -13.69
N GLY A 339 29.48 23.09 -13.24
CA GLY A 339 29.18 23.88 -12.04
C GLY A 339 29.33 23.13 -10.72
N LEU A 340 29.53 21.80 -10.76
CA LEU A 340 29.62 20.97 -9.57
C LEU A 340 31.09 20.84 -9.13
N SER A 341 31.42 21.43 -7.98
CA SER A 341 32.77 21.44 -7.41
C SER A 341 32.83 21.05 -5.93
N SER A 342 31.69 21.02 -5.26
CA SER A 342 31.55 20.70 -3.84
C SER A 342 30.25 19.94 -3.58
N VAL A 343 30.14 19.32 -2.41
CA VAL A 343 28.88 18.69 -1.97
C VAL A 343 27.77 19.72 -1.81
N ASP A 344 28.11 20.95 -1.40
CA ASP A 344 27.14 22.06 -1.33
C ASP A 344 26.55 22.35 -2.72
N ASP A 345 27.37 22.32 -3.78
CA ASP A 345 26.86 22.46 -5.16
C ASP A 345 25.93 21.30 -5.54
N LEU A 346 26.21 20.07 -5.07
CA LEU A 346 25.32 18.92 -5.31
C LEU A 346 23.97 19.11 -4.63
N VAL A 347 23.95 19.65 -3.41
CA VAL A 347 22.71 19.97 -2.68
C VAL A 347 21.97 21.11 -3.37
N ASP A 348 22.64 22.23 -3.65
CA ASP A 348 22.04 23.43 -4.22
C ASP A 348 21.54 23.23 -5.67
N GLN A 349 22.04 22.21 -6.37
CA GLN A 349 21.61 21.85 -7.72
C GLN A 349 20.70 20.62 -7.79
N ASP A 350 20.22 20.13 -6.65
CA ASP A 350 19.30 19.00 -6.53
C ASP A 350 19.81 17.70 -7.14
N ILE A 351 21.08 17.41 -6.92
CA ILE A 351 21.76 16.28 -7.57
C ILE A 351 21.44 14.95 -6.88
N VAL A 352 21.28 13.91 -7.70
CA VAL A 352 21.21 12.51 -7.28
C VAL A 352 22.19 11.69 -8.09
N ALA A 353 22.61 10.53 -7.58
CA ALA A 353 23.40 9.60 -8.39
C ALA A 353 22.57 9.09 -9.59
N ALA A 354 23.18 8.98 -10.77
CA ALA A 354 22.53 8.59 -12.02
C ALA A 354 22.03 7.14 -12.05
N ARG A 355 22.33 6.36 -11.00
CA ARG A 355 21.80 5.01 -10.78
C ARG A 355 20.51 4.99 -9.94
N TYR A 356 19.95 6.15 -9.59
CA TYR A 356 18.67 6.24 -8.87
C TYR A 356 17.56 5.63 -9.71
N GLU A 357 17.05 4.48 -9.30
CA GLU A 357 15.97 3.74 -9.98
C GLU A 357 14.62 4.46 -9.73
N VAL A 358 13.93 4.86 -10.81
CA VAL A 358 12.70 5.68 -10.77
C VAL A 358 11.48 4.90 -11.24
N ASP A 359 11.63 4.11 -12.31
CA ASP A 359 10.58 3.32 -12.94
C ASP A 359 11.20 2.02 -13.46
N GLY A 360 11.09 0.94 -12.68
CA GLY A 360 11.91 -0.25 -12.88
C GLY A 360 13.39 0.11 -12.75
N LEU A 361 14.20 -0.25 -13.74
CA LEU A 361 15.61 0.18 -13.75
C LEU A 361 15.82 1.51 -14.47
N LYS A 362 14.78 2.17 -14.99
CA LYS A 362 14.99 3.49 -15.59
C LYS A 362 15.47 4.46 -14.52
N THR A 363 16.48 5.24 -14.87
CA THR A 363 17.09 6.20 -13.94
C THR A 363 16.65 7.64 -14.18
N THR A 364 15.68 7.83 -15.07
CA THR A 364 15.00 9.09 -15.35
C THR A 364 13.50 8.83 -15.48
N GLY A 365 12.68 9.82 -15.20
CA GLY A 365 11.24 9.70 -15.26
C GLY A 365 10.54 10.38 -14.09
N LEU A 366 9.24 10.12 -13.97
CA LEU A 366 8.36 10.69 -12.95
C LEU A 366 7.98 9.59 -11.95
N THR A 367 8.04 9.88 -10.65
CA THR A 367 7.40 9.04 -9.63
C THR A 367 6.01 9.58 -9.35
N ARG A 368 4.98 8.77 -9.60
CA ARG A 368 3.59 9.18 -9.35
C ARG A 368 3.31 9.36 -7.85
N SER A 369 2.32 10.17 -7.50
CA SER A 369 1.85 10.25 -6.12
C SER A 369 1.06 9.01 -5.73
N ASN A 370 1.07 8.67 -4.44
CA ASN A 370 0.51 7.45 -3.86
C ASN A 370 1.07 6.17 -4.50
N GLY A 371 2.33 6.23 -4.97
CA GLY A 371 3.00 5.10 -5.58
C GLY A 371 3.82 4.29 -4.58
N TYR A 372 4.05 3.02 -4.93
CA TYR A 372 4.87 2.07 -4.17
C TYR A 372 6.37 2.32 -4.41
N TYR A 373 6.79 3.56 -4.19
CA TYR A 373 8.18 3.97 -4.27
C TYR A 373 8.84 3.89 -2.90
N THR A 374 10.10 3.50 -2.88
CA THR A 374 10.96 3.52 -1.69
C THR A 374 12.15 4.45 -1.94
N VAL A 375 12.80 4.89 -0.87
CA VAL A 375 14.07 5.62 -0.99
C VAL A 375 15.21 4.61 -0.91
N PRO A 376 16.09 4.48 -1.92
CA PRO A 376 17.23 3.57 -1.84
C PRO A 376 18.18 3.96 -0.72
N LEU A 377 18.69 2.97 0.01
CA LEU A 377 19.56 3.22 1.18
C LEU A 377 20.94 3.75 0.78
N PHE A 378 21.51 3.27 -0.33
CA PHE A 378 22.90 3.54 -0.72
C PHE A 378 23.05 4.36 -2.00
N THR A 379 21.97 4.60 -2.74
CA THR A 379 22.01 5.50 -3.88
C THR A 379 21.96 6.94 -3.38
N ALA A 380 23.07 7.67 -3.55
CA ALA A 380 23.21 8.99 -3.00
C ALA A 380 22.14 9.96 -3.53
N ASN A 381 21.44 10.61 -2.61
CA ASN A 381 20.43 11.63 -2.90
C ASN A 381 20.79 12.92 -2.15
N TYR A 382 21.53 13.80 -2.83
CA TYR A 382 21.94 15.11 -2.31
C TYR A 382 20.81 16.13 -2.38
N ALA A 383 19.79 15.88 -3.18
CA ALA A 383 18.75 16.84 -3.52
C ALA A 383 17.97 17.36 -2.31
N ALA A 384 17.54 18.61 -2.41
CA ALA A 384 16.84 19.33 -1.36
C ALA A 384 15.65 20.13 -1.91
N VAL A 385 14.97 19.60 -2.94
CA VAL A 385 13.77 20.19 -3.53
C VAL A 385 12.66 20.40 -2.50
N GLU A 386 12.04 21.58 -2.52
CA GLU A 386 10.94 21.94 -1.61
C GLU A 386 9.74 22.46 -2.40
N ASN A 387 8.55 22.28 -1.83
CA ASN A 387 7.34 22.90 -2.33
C ASN A 387 6.81 23.98 -1.38
N ASP A 388 6.84 25.23 -1.84
CA ASP A 388 6.32 26.37 -1.09
C ASP A 388 4.79 26.43 -1.03
N ASN A 389 4.08 25.65 -1.86
CA ASN A 389 2.62 25.66 -1.97
C ASN A 389 2.01 24.26 -1.94
N GLY A 390 2.30 23.48 -0.90
CA GLY A 390 1.78 22.13 -0.68
C GLY A 390 2.91 21.18 -0.31
N VAL A 391 2.78 19.91 -0.71
CA VAL A 391 3.79 18.89 -0.40
C VAL A 391 4.71 18.66 -1.60
N SER A 392 5.96 18.36 -1.30
CA SER A 392 6.92 17.74 -2.22
C SER A 392 6.44 16.36 -2.69
N GLY A 393 7.12 15.79 -3.69
CA GLY A 393 6.83 14.44 -4.14
C GLY A 393 7.16 13.38 -3.08
N ASP A 394 6.52 12.22 -3.22
CA ASP A 394 6.50 11.15 -2.23
C ASP A 394 7.88 10.56 -1.91
N VAL A 395 8.83 10.59 -2.85
CA VAL A 395 10.20 10.11 -2.62
C VAL A 395 10.95 11.09 -1.72
N MET A 396 10.85 12.38 -2.02
CA MET A 396 11.53 13.41 -1.25
C MET A 396 10.90 13.58 0.13
N VAL A 397 9.58 13.44 0.25
CA VAL A 397 8.88 13.40 1.54
C VAL A 397 9.40 12.29 2.44
N ARG A 398 9.54 11.05 1.93
CA ARG A 398 10.10 9.94 2.71
C ARG A 398 11.56 10.21 3.10
N ARG A 399 12.38 10.72 2.18
CA ARG A 399 13.77 11.05 2.47
C ARG A 399 13.88 12.08 3.60
N TYR A 400 13.08 13.14 3.55
CA TYR A 400 13.05 14.17 4.60
C TYR A 400 12.51 13.63 5.91
N ALA A 401 11.51 12.76 5.89
CA ALA A 401 10.99 12.13 7.11
C ALA A 401 12.11 11.41 7.88
N TYR A 402 12.99 10.68 7.19
CA TYR A 402 14.15 10.02 7.82
C TYR A 402 15.27 11.01 8.22
N ASP A 403 15.56 12.02 7.40
CA ASP A 403 16.54 13.06 7.73
C ASP A 403 16.13 13.82 9.02
N LEU A 404 14.84 14.14 9.14
CA LEU A 404 14.25 14.82 10.30
C LEU A 404 14.10 13.87 11.50
N LEU A 405 13.81 12.58 11.28
CA LEU A 405 13.81 11.57 12.34
C LEU A 405 15.18 11.47 13.00
N ALA A 406 16.26 11.47 12.20
CA ALA A 406 17.60 11.39 12.74
C ALA A 406 17.95 12.65 13.54
N GLU A 407 17.75 13.85 13.00
CA GLU A 407 18.22 15.06 13.69
C GLU A 407 17.29 15.48 14.85
N TYR A 408 15.97 15.38 14.68
CA TYR A 408 14.99 15.92 15.63
C TYR A 408 14.12 14.84 16.30
N GLY A 409 14.20 13.58 15.88
CA GLY A 409 13.44 12.49 16.50
C GLY A 409 12.00 12.36 16.01
N TYR A 410 11.29 11.38 16.56
CA TYR A 410 9.99 10.96 16.03
C TYR A 410 8.92 12.06 16.17
N TYR A 411 8.72 12.59 17.38
CA TYR A 411 7.65 13.56 17.65
C TYR A 411 8.02 15.03 17.43
N GLN A 412 9.31 15.37 17.31
CA GLN A 412 9.75 16.74 17.03
C GLN A 412 10.23 16.93 15.57
N GLY A 413 10.64 15.86 14.89
CA GLY A 413 11.08 15.89 13.49
C GLY A 413 10.08 15.26 12.53
N MET A 414 9.97 13.93 12.59
CA MET A 414 9.24 13.14 11.60
C MET A 414 7.74 13.43 11.61
N VAL A 415 7.07 13.25 12.75
CA VAL A 415 5.61 13.40 12.89
C VAL A 415 5.14 14.81 12.49
N PRO A 416 5.76 15.92 12.95
CA PRO A 416 5.37 17.26 12.49
C PRO A 416 5.49 17.46 10.97
N TYR A 417 6.39 16.73 10.30
CA TYR A 417 6.58 16.84 8.86
C TYR A 417 5.59 16.03 8.03
N VAL A 418 5.16 14.87 8.52
CA VAL A 418 4.29 13.94 7.77
C VAL A 418 2.81 13.97 8.22
N SER A 419 2.48 14.78 9.23
CA SER A 419 1.11 14.90 9.75
C SER A 419 0.53 16.31 9.60
N ASN A 420 -0.75 16.45 9.94
CA ASN A 420 -1.47 17.72 9.99
C ASN A 420 -1.25 18.51 11.30
N LEU A 421 -0.20 18.23 12.06
CA LEU A 421 0.08 18.91 13.33
C LEU A 421 0.03 20.45 13.22
N TYR A 422 0.50 21.01 12.09
CA TYR A 422 0.50 22.45 11.83
C TYR A 422 -0.60 22.93 10.86
N ALA A 423 -1.56 22.08 10.49
CA ALA A 423 -2.61 22.43 9.52
C ALA A 423 -3.50 23.58 10.03
N ALA A 424 -3.92 23.53 11.29
CA ALA A 424 -4.75 24.57 11.90
C ALA A 424 -4.02 25.93 11.97
N ASP A 425 -2.71 25.92 12.25
CA ASP A 425 -1.88 27.12 12.27
C ASP A 425 -1.73 27.74 10.87
N ALA A 426 -1.54 26.90 9.84
CA ALA A 426 -1.48 27.35 8.45
C ALA A 426 -2.81 28.01 8.05
N ALA A 427 -3.93 27.35 8.36
CA ALA A 427 -5.27 27.88 8.09
C ALA A 427 -5.53 29.20 8.82
N ALA A 428 -5.15 29.32 10.10
CA ALA A 428 -5.29 30.55 10.88
C ALA A 428 -4.47 31.72 10.32
N GLN A 429 -3.35 31.43 9.67
CA GLN A 429 -2.51 32.43 8.99
C GLN A 429 -2.93 32.68 7.53
N GLY A 430 -3.94 31.96 7.02
CA GLY A 430 -4.42 32.08 5.65
C GLY A 430 -3.42 31.59 4.60
N VAL A 431 -2.57 30.63 4.96
CA VAL A 431 -1.56 30.03 4.08
C VAL A 431 -1.78 28.54 3.90
N VAL A 432 -1.23 27.96 2.83
CA VAL A 432 -1.25 26.51 2.59
C VAL A 432 -0.22 25.83 3.50
N LEU A 433 -0.57 24.66 4.03
CA LEU A 433 0.37 23.80 4.74
C LEU A 433 1.42 23.27 3.74
N SER A 434 2.58 23.91 3.70
CA SER A 434 3.65 23.63 2.74
C SER A 434 4.97 23.25 3.40
N ASP A 435 5.95 22.78 2.63
CA ASP A 435 7.28 22.48 3.16
C ASP A 435 7.91 23.75 3.76
N ALA A 436 7.80 24.87 3.06
CA ALA A 436 8.24 26.19 3.54
C ALA A 436 7.51 26.66 4.81
N PHE A 437 6.33 26.13 5.10
CA PHE A 437 5.62 26.41 6.35
C PHE A 437 6.07 25.50 7.49
N VAL A 438 6.24 24.20 7.21
CA VAL A 438 6.47 23.17 8.21
C VAL A 438 7.94 23.10 8.62
N LEU A 439 8.87 23.11 7.65
CA LEU A 439 10.30 22.90 7.90
C LEU A 439 10.92 23.94 8.84
N PRO A 440 10.70 25.27 8.68
CA PRO A 440 11.28 26.26 9.60
C PRO A 440 10.81 26.11 11.05
N ARG A 441 9.60 25.56 11.26
CA ARG A 441 9.07 25.29 12.62
C ARG A 441 9.79 24.12 13.27
N ILE A 442 10.06 23.07 12.50
CA ILE A 442 10.85 21.92 12.96
C ILE A 442 12.28 22.33 13.27
N PHE A 443 12.89 23.13 12.38
CA PHE A 443 14.28 23.55 12.52
C PHE A 443 14.52 24.52 13.68
N GLY A 444 13.47 25.11 14.28
CA GLY A 444 13.62 26.04 15.41
C GLY A 444 14.52 27.25 15.11
N GLY A 445 14.64 27.64 13.84
CA GLY A 445 15.52 28.73 13.38
C GLY A 445 16.99 28.36 13.11
N GLN A 446 17.38 27.08 13.25
CA GLN A 446 18.74 26.63 12.93
C GLN A 446 19.02 26.61 11.41
N TYR A 447 18.01 26.26 10.62
CA TYR A 447 18.06 26.22 9.16
C TYR A 447 16.84 26.94 8.58
N ALA A 448 17.03 27.61 7.44
CA ALA A 448 15.93 28.27 6.73
C ALA A 448 15.26 27.33 5.71
N THR A 449 16.05 26.45 5.10
CA THR A 449 15.64 25.52 4.04
C THR A 449 16.20 24.12 4.31
N MET A 450 15.62 23.10 3.69
CA MET A 450 16.14 21.76 3.60
C MET A 450 17.52 21.73 2.94
N ALA A 451 17.80 22.63 1.98
CA ALA A 451 19.14 22.75 1.40
C ALA A 451 20.17 23.16 2.46
N ASP A 452 19.85 24.17 3.29
CA ASP A 452 20.71 24.59 4.40
C ASP A 452 20.89 23.47 5.44
N PHE A 453 19.80 22.75 5.75
CA PHE A 453 19.83 21.59 6.62
C PHE A 453 20.76 20.50 6.06
N LYS A 454 20.59 20.08 4.79
CA LYS A 454 21.42 19.02 4.18
C LYS A 454 22.88 19.41 4.11
N LYS A 455 23.21 20.65 3.75
CA LYS A 455 24.60 21.17 3.80
C LYS A 455 25.15 21.09 5.22
N GLY A 456 24.35 21.49 6.22
CA GLY A 456 24.69 21.32 7.63
C GLY A 456 24.96 19.86 8.02
N MET A 457 24.12 18.93 7.55
CA MET A 457 24.27 17.50 7.83
C MET A 457 25.55 16.92 7.21
N PHE A 458 25.86 17.25 5.95
CA PHE A 458 27.12 16.83 5.32
C PHE A 458 28.33 17.41 6.04
N LYS A 459 28.30 18.70 6.39
CA LYS A 459 29.38 19.37 7.11
C LYS A 459 29.64 18.72 8.48
N LYS A 460 28.58 18.45 9.26
CA LYS A 460 28.65 17.80 10.58
C LYS A 460 29.40 16.47 10.54
N ARG A 461 29.23 15.68 9.47
CA ARG A 461 29.89 14.37 9.33
C ARG A 461 31.28 14.47 8.69
N SER A 462 31.46 15.35 7.70
CA SER A 462 32.76 15.53 7.04
C SER A 462 33.82 16.12 7.97
N GLU A 463 33.43 16.96 8.93
CA GLU A 463 34.32 17.47 9.98
C GLU A 463 34.80 16.37 10.96
N ARG A 464 34.13 15.21 11.00
CA ARG A 464 34.47 14.06 11.86
C ARG A 464 35.17 12.91 11.13
N LYS A 465 35.57 13.11 9.87
CA LYS A 465 36.18 12.04 9.05
C LYS A 465 37.44 11.42 9.69
N ASP A 466 38.25 12.23 10.38
CA ASP A 466 39.48 11.77 11.04
C ASP A 466 39.18 10.92 12.30
N ASP A 467 37.96 11.04 12.83
CA ASP A 467 37.49 10.31 14.00
C ASP A 467 36.80 8.99 13.63
N LEU A 468 36.66 8.64 12.34
CA LEU A 468 36.03 7.39 11.93
C LEU A 468 36.72 6.18 12.60
N LYS A 469 35.92 5.30 13.24
CA LYS A 469 36.43 4.09 13.90
C LYS A 469 36.86 3.06 12.85
N PRO A 470 37.86 2.22 13.15
CA PRO A 470 38.19 1.10 12.28
C PRO A 470 37.02 0.10 12.16
N VAL A 471 36.87 -0.51 10.99
CA VAL A 471 35.86 -1.56 10.73
C VAL A 471 36.42 -2.61 9.78
N VAL A 472 35.95 -3.87 9.89
CA VAL A 472 36.31 -4.94 8.97
C VAL A 472 35.08 -5.35 8.15
N ILE A 473 35.21 -5.33 6.83
CA ILE A 473 34.09 -5.59 5.91
C ILE A 473 34.32 -6.85 5.07
N SER A 474 33.24 -7.54 4.72
CA SER A 474 33.24 -8.55 3.65
C SER A 474 33.06 -7.88 2.29
N TYR A 475 34.13 -7.73 1.52
CA TYR A 475 34.09 -7.06 0.21
C TYR A 475 35.03 -7.74 -0.80
N GLY A 476 34.61 -7.84 -2.07
CA GLY A 476 35.43 -8.43 -3.14
C GLY A 476 35.75 -9.92 -2.97
N GLY A 477 34.98 -10.66 -2.16
CA GLY A 477 35.21 -12.08 -1.86
C GLY A 477 36.20 -12.35 -0.73
N GLY A 478 36.61 -11.32 0.02
CA GLY A 478 37.51 -11.43 1.19
C GLY A 478 37.14 -10.46 2.31
N GLN A 479 37.96 -10.47 3.37
CA GLN A 479 37.89 -9.50 4.46
C GLN A 479 38.80 -8.32 4.14
N VAL A 480 38.30 -7.09 4.31
CA VAL A 480 39.04 -5.85 4.10
C VAL A 480 38.95 -5.02 5.38
N ALA A 481 40.10 -4.61 5.92
CA ALA A 481 40.15 -3.68 7.04
C ALA A 481 40.13 -2.24 6.52
N ILE A 482 39.35 -1.39 7.17
CA ILE A 482 39.31 0.06 6.96
C ILE A 482 39.74 0.68 8.28
N ASP A 483 40.95 1.24 8.36
CA ASP A 483 41.49 1.79 9.62
C ASP A 483 41.02 3.24 9.88
N GLY A 484 40.47 3.90 8.86
CA GLY A 484 39.92 5.25 8.93
C GLY A 484 39.38 5.74 7.58
N TYR A 485 39.06 7.03 7.50
CA TYR A 485 38.41 7.61 6.32
C TYR A 485 39.27 7.54 5.04
N ASP A 486 40.60 7.67 5.13
CA ASP A 486 41.47 7.61 3.95
C ASP A 486 41.38 6.25 3.22
N ASP A 487 41.29 5.15 3.97
CA ASP A 487 41.11 3.80 3.41
C ASP A 487 39.73 3.66 2.75
N LEU A 488 38.69 4.18 3.41
CA LEU A 488 37.33 4.22 2.86
C LEU A 488 37.27 5.02 1.55
N ALA A 489 37.87 6.20 1.53
CA ALA A 489 37.90 7.08 0.36
C ALA A 489 38.68 6.44 -0.80
N ALA A 490 39.78 5.73 -0.52
CA ALA A 490 40.51 4.97 -1.53
C ALA A 490 39.66 3.85 -2.15
N LEU A 491 38.98 3.06 -1.31
CA LEU A 491 38.07 2.01 -1.79
C LEU A 491 36.89 2.59 -2.59
N MET A 492 36.33 3.71 -2.14
CA MET A 492 35.23 4.39 -2.83
C MET A 492 35.68 4.89 -4.20
N LYS A 493 36.87 5.50 -4.28
CA LYS A 493 37.45 5.94 -5.55
C LYS A 493 37.62 4.79 -6.54
N ASP A 494 38.12 3.64 -6.08
CA ASP A 494 38.28 2.46 -6.93
C ASP A 494 36.93 1.90 -7.40
N ALA A 495 35.92 1.89 -6.53
CA ALA A 495 34.56 1.47 -6.85
C ALA A 495 33.89 2.39 -7.88
N VAL A 496 33.99 3.71 -7.69
CA VAL A 496 33.49 4.73 -8.62
C VAL A 496 34.17 4.60 -9.99
N ALA A 497 35.50 4.45 -10.01
CA ALA A 497 36.25 4.27 -11.26
C ALA A 497 35.85 2.99 -12.00
N TYR A 498 35.59 1.90 -11.26
CA TYR A 498 35.07 0.66 -11.84
C TYR A 498 33.68 0.88 -12.46
N ASP A 499 32.76 1.50 -11.73
CA ASP A 499 31.40 1.71 -12.21
C ASP A 499 31.36 2.67 -13.40
N LEU A 500 32.15 3.75 -13.41
CA LEU A 500 32.30 4.65 -14.56
C LEU A 500 32.80 3.92 -15.83
N ALA A 501 33.56 2.84 -15.67
CA ALA A 501 34.06 2.03 -16.79
C ALA A 501 33.06 0.95 -17.26
N ASN A 502 32.20 0.45 -16.37
CA ASN A 502 31.39 -0.76 -16.63
C ASN A 502 29.87 -0.50 -16.68
N VAL A 503 29.39 0.55 -16.03
CA VAL A 503 27.96 0.92 -15.97
C VAL A 503 27.65 1.95 -17.06
N HIS A 504 26.66 1.64 -17.89
CA HIS A 504 26.22 2.50 -18.98
C HIS A 504 24.76 2.23 -19.37
N ASP A 505 24.11 3.25 -19.93
CA ASP A 505 22.79 3.12 -20.55
C ASP A 505 22.87 2.20 -21.79
N THR A 506 21.91 1.31 -21.91
CA THR A 506 21.77 0.35 -23.01
C THR A 506 21.11 0.93 -24.27
N GLY A 507 20.80 2.22 -24.28
CA GLY A 507 20.24 2.97 -25.41
C GLY A 507 18.73 3.24 -25.32
N ASN A 508 18.08 2.80 -24.24
CA ASN A 508 16.63 2.92 -24.02
C ASN A 508 16.28 3.59 -22.68
N GLY A 509 17.26 4.20 -21.98
CA GLY A 509 17.07 4.76 -20.63
C GLY A 509 17.27 3.75 -19.50
N TRP A 510 17.72 2.53 -19.83
CA TRP A 510 17.94 1.43 -18.90
C TRP A 510 19.43 1.18 -18.74
N PRO A 511 19.98 1.17 -17.50
CA PRO A 511 21.34 0.76 -17.26
C PRO A 511 21.51 -0.74 -17.56
N ASN A 512 22.76 -1.14 -17.83
CA ASN A 512 23.12 -2.55 -18.05
C ASN A 512 23.17 -3.39 -16.76
N THR A 513 22.96 -2.79 -15.59
CA THR A 513 22.98 -3.44 -14.26
C THR A 513 22.06 -2.69 -13.31
N ARG A 514 21.57 -3.37 -12.27
CA ARG A 514 20.83 -2.71 -11.17
C ARG A 514 21.76 -1.85 -10.31
N ALA A 515 21.21 -0.86 -9.63
CA ALA A 515 21.94 -0.02 -8.69
C ALA A 515 22.64 -0.85 -7.62
N MET A 516 21.90 -1.76 -6.96
CA MET A 516 22.41 -2.61 -5.87
C MET A 516 23.56 -3.55 -6.29
N ASP A 517 23.72 -3.79 -7.59
CA ASP A 517 24.76 -4.66 -8.16
C ASP A 517 26.04 -3.91 -8.56
N THR A 518 26.02 -2.57 -8.52
CA THR A 518 27.21 -1.73 -8.80
C THR A 518 28.27 -1.89 -7.69
N LYS A 519 29.54 -1.62 -8.01
CA LYS A 519 30.62 -1.76 -7.03
C LYS A 519 30.54 -0.74 -5.92
N THR A 520 30.09 0.47 -6.23
CA THR A 520 29.86 1.55 -5.27
C THR A 520 28.82 1.12 -4.24
N GLU A 521 27.69 0.55 -4.68
CA GLU A 521 26.62 0.12 -3.78
C GLU A 521 26.99 -1.14 -2.98
N GLN A 522 27.71 -2.09 -3.59
CA GLN A 522 28.24 -3.24 -2.86
C GLN A 522 29.23 -2.83 -1.76
N LEU A 523 30.09 -1.83 -2.01
CA LEU A 523 30.99 -1.28 -0.99
C LEU A 523 30.20 -0.60 0.12
N LYS A 524 29.27 0.30 -0.23
CA LYS A 524 28.41 1.00 0.76
C LYS A 524 27.64 0.02 1.63
N ARG A 525 27.04 -1.00 1.02
CA ARG A 525 26.33 -2.09 1.72
C ARG A 525 27.24 -2.81 2.71
N ALA A 526 28.46 -3.17 2.29
CA ALA A 526 29.39 -3.89 3.15
C ALA A 526 29.87 -3.04 4.34
N VAL A 527 30.16 -1.76 4.12
CA VAL A 527 30.55 -0.82 5.18
C VAL A 527 29.40 -0.57 6.15
N TYR A 528 28.20 -0.34 5.63
CA TYR A 528 27.01 -0.09 6.43
C TYR A 528 26.64 -1.30 7.30
N ALA A 529 26.57 -2.49 6.71
CA ALA A 529 26.24 -3.72 7.44
C ALA A 529 27.27 -4.01 8.56
N ALA A 530 28.55 -3.76 8.30
CA ALA A 530 29.60 -3.95 9.30
C ALA A 530 29.45 -2.96 10.47
N TYR A 531 29.26 -1.65 10.19
CA TYR A 531 29.03 -0.68 11.26
C TYR A 531 27.76 -0.95 12.06
N LEU A 532 26.67 -1.34 11.39
CA LEU A 532 25.42 -1.68 12.07
C LEU A 532 25.63 -2.77 13.13
N VAL A 533 26.40 -3.82 12.79
CA VAL A 533 26.71 -4.92 13.70
C VAL A 533 27.75 -4.52 14.76
N ASP A 534 28.85 -3.89 14.36
CA ASP A 534 29.96 -3.52 15.26
C ASP A 534 29.55 -2.48 16.31
N THR A 535 28.54 -1.66 16.01
CA THR A 535 27.98 -0.66 16.93
C THR A 535 26.79 -1.14 17.76
N ASP A 536 26.46 -2.43 17.68
CA ASP A 536 25.30 -3.03 18.34
C ASP A 536 24.00 -2.28 18.01
N ASP A 537 23.63 -2.26 16.73
CA ASP A 537 22.46 -1.54 16.21
C ASP A 537 22.53 -0.04 16.49
N PHE A 538 23.68 0.57 16.19
CA PHE A 538 23.92 2.00 16.37
C PHE A 538 23.66 2.49 17.81
N ARG A 539 23.80 1.63 18.81
CA ARG A 539 23.88 2.06 20.21
C ARG A 539 25.18 2.83 20.49
N ALA A 540 26.25 2.48 19.76
CA ALA A 540 27.50 3.19 19.75
C ALA A 540 27.67 4.04 18.46
N SER A 541 28.36 5.17 18.57
CA SER A 541 28.73 5.98 17.39
C SER A 541 29.81 5.29 16.55
N ILE A 542 29.79 5.51 15.24
CA ILE A 542 30.84 5.08 14.30
C ILE A 542 32.12 5.95 14.38
N TYR A 543 32.08 7.04 15.13
CA TYR A 543 33.22 7.93 15.34
C TYR A 543 33.81 7.72 16.75
N LYS A 544 35.10 8.03 16.92
CA LYS A 544 35.82 8.08 18.21
C LYS A 544 35.24 9.24 19.04
N ASP A 545 35.12 9.06 20.35
CA ASP A 545 34.68 10.11 21.29
C ASP A 545 35.83 11.16 21.47
N GLU A 546 35.66 12.44 21.86
CA GLU A 546 34.66 13.13 22.71
C GLU A 546 34.53 14.67 22.42
N ALA A 547 33.30 15.20 22.48
CA ALA A 547 32.84 16.34 23.30
C ALA A 547 31.29 16.43 23.14
N PRO A 548 30.51 16.75 24.20
CA PRO A 548 29.08 16.95 24.02
C PRO A 548 28.88 18.23 23.18
N GLU A 549 28.39 18.08 21.96
CA GLU A 549 27.76 19.21 21.29
C GLU A 549 26.51 19.60 22.09
N PRO A 550 26.21 20.90 22.21
CA PRO A 550 25.01 21.35 22.89
C PRO A 550 23.81 20.71 22.19
N GLN A 551 23.09 19.87 22.94
CA GLN A 551 21.73 19.53 22.54
C GLN A 551 20.99 20.84 22.27
N PRO A 552 20.25 20.99 21.17
CA PRO A 552 19.28 22.07 21.08
C PRO A 552 18.41 21.97 22.34
N GLU A 553 18.31 23.06 23.11
CA GLU A 553 17.40 23.09 24.24
C GLU A 553 16.01 22.69 23.70
N PRO A 554 15.28 21.77 24.36
CA PRO A 554 13.93 21.45 23.95
C PRO A 554 13.16 22.76 23.85
N GLY A 555 12.67 23.06 22.63
CA GLY A 555 11.75 24.16 22.44
C GLY A 555 10.61 24.02 23.46
N PRO A 556 10.09 25.13 24.00
CA PRO A 556 9.01 25.04 24.98
C PRO A 556 7.89 24.18 24.40
N ASP A 557 7.44 23.20 25.19
CA ASP A 557 6.20 22.48 24.92
C ASP A 557 5.15 23.54 24.56
N PRO A 558 4.42 23.39 23.44
CA PRO A 558 3.35 24.32 23.12
C PRO A 558 2.41 24.37 24.33
N GLU A 559 2.33 25.53 24.98
CA GLU A 559 1.45 25.73 26.12
C GLU A 559 0.04 25.31 25.72
N PRO A 560 -0.66 24.49 26.52
CA PRO A 560 -2.06 24.16 26.26
C PRO A 560 -2.85 25.47 26.24
N GLN A 561 -3.40 25.81 25.08
CA GLN A 561 -4.32 26.94 24.95
C GLN A 561 -5.55 26.69 25.85
N PRO A 562 -6.10 27.73 26.50
CA PRO A 562 -7.21 27.57 27.43
C PRO A 562 -8.45 27.05 26.70
N GLU A 563 -9.08 26.00 27.26
CA GLU A 563 -10.33 25.43 26.79
C GLU A 563 -11.41 26.52 26.58
N PRO A 564 -12.16 26.51 25.45
CA PRO A 564 -13.37 27.32 25.33
C PRO A 564 -14.40 26.84 26.38
N GLY A 565 -14.98 27.78 27.13
CA GLY A 565 -15.97 27.49 28.16
C GLY A 565 -17.22 26.77 27.62
N PRO A 566 -17.97 26.08 28.49
CA PRO A 566 -19.07 25.21 28.09
C PRO A 566 -20.22 26.01 27.46
N ASP A 567 -20.66 25.59 26.27
CA ASP A 567 -21.88 26.06 25.62
C ASP A 567 -23.13 25.55 26.39
N PRO A 568 -24.25 26.30 26.39
CA PRO A 568 -25.40 25.99 27.23
C PRO A 568 -26.20 24.79 26.69
N GLU A 569 -26.63 23.93 27.61
CA GLU A 569 -27.47 22.75 27.34
C GLU A 569 -28.77 23.10 26.57
N PRO A 570 -29.15 22.34 25.53
CA PRO A 570 -30.42 22.53 24.86
C PRO A 570 -31.58 21.94 25.68
N GLN A 571 -32.68 22.70 25.76
CA GLN A 571 -33.94 22.28 26.40
C GLN A 571 -34.65 21.17 25.60
N PRO A 572 -35.39 20.25 26.26
CA PRO A 572 -36.04 19.14 25.59
C PRO A 572 -37.27 19.59 24.79
N GLN A 573 -37.35 19.16 23.53
CA GLN A 573 -38.55 19.25 22.69
C GLN A 573 -39.46 18.01 22.87
N PRO A 574 -40.79 18.13 22.69
CA PRO A 574 -41.74 17.05 22.96
C PRO A 574 -41.73 15.96 21.87
N GLU A 575 -41.91 14.71 22.31
CA GLU A 575 -41.98 13.51 21.46
C GLU A 575 -43.13 13.57 20.43
N PRO A 576 -42.91 13.19 19.16
CA PRO A 576 -43.99 12.88 18.23
C PRO A 576 -44.60 11.50 18.53
N GLY A 577 -45.92 11.38 18.37
CA GLY A 577 -46.68 10.14 18.53
C GLY A 577 -46.36 9.08 17.45
N PRO A 578 -46.85 7.84 17.63
CA PRO A 578 -46.41 6.69 16.85
C PRO A 578 -46.87 6.77 15.39
N GLU A 579 -45.92 6.63 14.48
CA GLU A 579 -46.14 6.40 13.05
C GLU A 579 -46.63 4.96 12.77
N PRO A 580 -47.34 4.73 11.65
CA PRO A 580 -47.81 3.40 11.28
C PRO A 580 -46.66 2.48 10.87
N GLU A 581 -46.81 1.17 11.09
CA GLU A 581 -45.86 0.12 10.70
C GLU A 581 -45.47 0.22 9.21
N PRO A 582 -44.18 0.08 8.86
CA PRO A 582 -43.75 0.07 7.47
C PRO A 582 -44.14 -1.25 6.80
N GLU A 583 -44.51 -1.16 5.53
CA GLU A 583 -44.61 -2.28 4.59
C GLU A 583 -43.25 -3.00 4.46
N PRO A 584 -43.23 -4.30 4.08
CA PRO A 584 -41.99 -5.09 4.05
C PRO A 584 -40.94 -4.45 3.13
N GLU A 585 -39.75 -4.21 3.69
CA GLU A 585 -38.61 -3.64 2.98
C GLU A 585 -38.20 -4.52 1.78
N ALA A 586 -37.86 -3.86 0.68
CA ALA A 586 -37.21 -4.49 -0.47
C ALA A 586 -35.83 -5.05 -0.06
N PRO A 587 -35.35 -6.15 -0.67
CA PRO A 587 -34.09 -6.78 -0.34
C PRO A 587 -32.90 -5.80 -0.49
N VAL A 588 -32.05 -5.74 0.53
CA VAL A 588 -30.87 -4.87 0.60
C VAL A 588 -29.83 -5.37 -0.43
N PRO A 589 -29.32 -4.51 -1.34
CA PRO A 589 -28.19 -4.87 -2.19
C PRO A 589 -26.94 -5.10 -1.32
N GLY A 590 -26.14 -6.11 -1.65
CA GLY A 590 -24.86 -6.35 -0.95
C GLY A 590 -23.94 -5.12 -1.01
N THR A 591 -23.09 -4.95 0.00
CA THR A 591 -22.07 -3.90 0.02
C THR A 591 -21.06 -4.16 -1.10
N PRO A 592 -20.92 -3.27 -2.09
CA PRO A 592 -19.95 -3.47 -3.16
C PRO A 592 -18.53 -3.46 -2.57
N ALA A 593 -17.67 -4.38 -3.05
CA ALA A 593 -16.26 -4.35 -2.70
C ALA A 593 -15.61 -3.11 -3.34
N ARG A 594 -14.82 -2.36 -2.57
CA ARG A 594 -14.12 -1.16 -3.04
C ARG A 594 -13.01 -1.57 -4.04
N PRO A 595 -13.11 -1.23 -5.33
CA PRO A 595 -12.07 -1.56 -6.31
C PRO A 595 -10.77 -0.79 -5.99
N THR A 596 -9.61 -1.34 -6.35
CA THR A 596 -8.32 -0.61 -6.28
C THR A 596 -7.71 -0.44 -7.66
N GLU A 597 -6.86 0.56 -7.83
CA GLU A 597 -6.05 0.67 -9.03
C GLU A 597 -5.05 -0.49 -9.09
N PRO A 598 -4.79 -1.09 -10.26
CA PRO A 598 -3.69 -2.02 -10.43
C PRO A 598 -2.34 -1.30 -10.17
N PRO A 599 -1.33 -2.00 -9.62
CA PRO A 599 -0.01 -1.46 -9.37
C PRO A 599 0.58 -0.88 -10.66
N ALA A 600 1.22 0.29 -10.55
CA ALA A 600 1.86 0.92 -11.69
C ALA A 600 2.97 0.00 -12.25
N PRO A 601 3.10 -0.13 -13.58
CA PRO A 601 4.15 -0.97 -14.17
C PRO A 601 5.53 -0.43 -13.75
N GLY A 602 6.32 -1.18 -12.97
CA GLY A 602 7.58 -0.64 -12.45
C GLY A 602 8.51 -1.51 -11.58
N THR A 603 8.34 -2.82 -11.38
CA THR A 603 9.33 -3.66 -10.65
C THR A 603 9.64 -4.97 -11.38
N GLN A 604 10.80 -5.61 -11.15
CA GLN A 604 11.19 -6.84 -11.86
C GLN A 604 10.35 -8.09 -11.49
N ALA A 605 9.44 -7.98 -10.52
CA ALA A 605 8.37 -8.98 -10.32
C ALA A 605 7.24 -8.86 -11.39
N HIS A 606 7.18 -7.75 -12.14
CA HIS A 606 6.04 -7.40 -12.99
C HIS A 606 6.07 -7.92 -14.42
N ALA A 607 7.21 -8.36 -14.96
CA ALA A 607 7.21 -9.04 -16.27
C ALA A 607 6.40 -10.35 -16.24
N ALA A 608 6.05 -10.84 -15.04
CA ALA A 608 5.17 -11.98 -14.81
C ALA A 608 3.74 -11.62 -14.31
N ALA A 609 3.36 -10.34 -14.22
CA ALA A 609 2.11 -9.93 -13.54
C ALA A 609 1.37 -8.72 -14.14
N CYS A 610 1.43 -8.49 -15.47
CA CYS A 610 0.36 -7.70 -16.10
C CYS A 610 -0.96 -8.51 -16.02
N PRO A 611 -2.05 -8.00 -15.42
CA PRO A 611 -3.29 -8.76 -15.24
C PRO A 611 -3.88 -9.28 -16.55
N SER A 612 -3.67 -8.56 -17.65
CA SER A 612 -4.04 -8.97 -18.99
C SER A 612 -2.97 -9.77 -19.76
N ALA A 613 -1.75 -9.96 -19.22
CA ALA A 613 -0.68 -10.74 -19.85
C ALA A 613 -1.06 -12.16 -20.27
N PRO A 614 -1.97 -12.87 -19.57
CA PRO A 614 -2.45 -14.16 -20.06
C PRO A 614 -3.20 -14.06 -21.40
N PHE A 615 -3.81 -12.92 -21.73
CA PHE A 615 -4.63 -12.74 -22.92
C PHE A 615 -3.76 -12.38 -24.13
N ALA A 616 -3.58 -13.34 -25.04
CA ALA A 616 -2.77 -13.16 -26.24
C ALA A 616 -3.35 -12.13 -27.25
N ASP A 617 -4.58 -11.68 -27.04
CA ASP A 617 -5.28 -10.69 -27.85
C ASP A 617 -5.43 -9.33 -27.16
N VAL A 618 -4.61 -9.07 -26.13
CA VAL A 618 -4.48 -7.77 -25.47
C VAL A 618 -3.00 -7.40 -25.46
N SER A 619 -2.67 -6.22 -25.99
CA SER A 619 -1.31 -5.69 -26.05
C SER A 619 -1.18 -4.40 -25.23
N ASP A 620 0.00 -4.13 -24.68
CA ASP A 620 0.30 -2.94 -23.86
C ASP A 620 -0.04 -1.61 -24.55
N GLY A 621 -0.02 -1.58 -25.88
CA GLY A 621 -0.36 -0.40 -26.69
C GLY A 621 -1.85 -0.22 -27.00
N ASP A 622 -2.71 -1.15 -26.58
CA ASP A 622 -4.14 -1.08 -26.87
C ASP A 622 -4.81 -0.01 -26.02
N TRP A 623 -5.71 0.78 -26.62
CA TRP A 623 -6.42 1.88 -25.93
C TRP A 623 -7.25 1.41 -24.72
N PHE A 624 -7.62 0.12 -24.70
CA PHE A 624 -8.38 -0.51 -23.63
C PHE A 624 -7.49 -1.28 -22.65
N HIS A 625 -6.17 -1.36 -22.86
CA HIS A 625 -5.26 -2.18 -22.07
C HIS A 625 -5.42 -1.91 -20.56
N GLU A 626 -5.33 -0.65 -20.14
CA GLU A 626 -5.49 -0.25 -18.74
C GLU A 626 -6.88 -0.61 -18.18
N SER A 627 -7.92 -0.52 -19.02
CA SER A 627 -9.29 -0.86 -18.60
C SER A 627 -9.47 -2.36 -18.44
N VAL A 628 -8.83 -3.16 -19.28
CA VAL A 628 -8.81 -4.62 -19.18
C VAL A 628 -7.98 -5.05 -17.99
N ASP A 629 -6.84 -4.43 -17.75
CA ASP A 629 -6.01 -4.68 -16.57
C ASP A 629 -6.75 -4.38 -15.29
N PHE A 630 -7.36 -3.19 -15.17
CA PHE A 630 -8.17 -2.83 -14.00
C PHE A 630 -9.33 -3.82 -13.80
N ALA A 631 -10.04 -4.17 -14.87
CA ALA A 631 -11.19 -5.06 -14.77
C ALA A 631 -10.78 -6.51 -14.43
N ALA A 632 -9.63 -6.97 -14.92
CA ALA A 632 -9.06 -8.28 -14.59
C ALA A 632 -8.50 -8.31 -13.16
N TRP A 633 -7.77 -7.26 -12.75
CA TRP A 633 -7.21 -7.05 -11.42
C TRP A 633 -8.29 -7.11 -10.34
N ASN A 634 -9.38 -6.36 -10.55
CA ASN A 634 -10.52 -6.30 -9.64
C ASN A 634 -11.50 -7.47 -9.78
N GLY A 635 -11.21 -8.47 -10.63
CA GLY A 635 -12.09 -9.61 -10.87
C GLY A 635 -13.46 -9.24 -11.46
N ILE A 636 -13.60 -8.01 -11.95
CA ILE A 636 -14.83 -7.44 -12.53
C ILE A 636 -15.13 -8.16 -13.85
N MET A 637 -14.13 -8.25 -14.73
CA MET A 637 -14.21 -8.99 -15.99
C MET A 637 -13.15 -10.08 -16.07
N THR A 638 -13.53 -11.23 -16.62
CA THR A 638 -12.62 -12.34 -16.92
C THR A 638 -12.52 -12.55 -18.42
N GLY A 639 -11.42 -13.14 -18.89
CA GLY A 639 -11.30 -13.57 -20.28
C GLY A 639 -12.35 -14.61 -20.66
N ILE A 640 -12.61 -14.77 -21.97
CA ILE A 640 -13.49 -15.84 -22.47
C ILE A 640 -12.79 -17.20 -22.49
N SER A 641 -11.46 -17.20 -22.35
CA SER A 641 -10.63 -18.36 -22.07
C SER A 641 -9.42 -17.94 -21.22
N PRO A 642 -8.64 -18.89 -20.68
CA PRO A 642 -7.41 -18.56 -19.95
C PRO A 642 -6.40 -17.74 -20.74
N SER A 643 -6.47 -17.76 -22.09
CA SER A 643 -5.51 -17.09 -22.96
C SER A 643 -6.11 -16.05 -23.90
N ARG A 644 -7.39 -15.69 -23.73
CA ARG A 644 -8.11 -14.80 -24.65
C ARG A 644 -9.14 -13.93 -23.92
N PHE A 645 -9.04 -12.61 -24.09
CA PHE A 645 -10.01 -11.65 -23.55
C PHE A 645 -11.17 -11.39 -24.52
N ASP A 646 -10.93 -11.43 -25.83
CA ASP A 646 -11.86 -11.06 -26.90
C ASP A 646 -12.34 -9.59 -26.84
N PRO A 647 -11.44 -8.60 -26.87
CA PRO A 647 -11.78 -7.19 -26.65
C PRO A 647 -12.81 -6.64 -27.65
N GLU A 648 -12.76 -7.09 -28.90
CA GLU A 648 -13.67 -6.69 -29.98
C GLU A 648 -14.94 -7.57 -30.06
N GLY A 649 -15.00 -8.64 -29.27
CA GLY A 649 -16.16 -9.51 -29.19
C GLY A 649 -17.38 -8.81 -28.56
N PRO A 650 -18.61 -9.24 -28.89
CA PRO A 650 -19.81 -8.68 -28.30
C PRO A 650 -19.90 -9.02 -26.81
N THR A 651 -20.35 -8.06 -25.99
CA THR A 651 -20.76 -8.34 -24.60
C THR A 651 -22.24 -8.72 -24.59
N THR A 652 -22.60 -9.85 -23.98
CA THR A 652 -24.01 -10.24 -23.88
C THR A 652 -24.67 -9.66 -22.62
N ARG A 653 -26.00 -9.60 -22.60
CA ARG A 653 -26.77 -9.14 -21.43
C ARG A 653 -26.51 -9.99 -20.19
N ALA A 654 -26.32 -11.31 -20.33
CA ALA A 654 -25.92 -12.18 -19.22
C ALA A 654 -24.54 -11.81 -18.66
N MET A 655 -23.58 -11.45 -19.53
CA MET A 655 -22.26 -10.98 -19.08
C MET A 655 -22.37 -9.68 -18.29
N VAL A 656 -23.21 -8.72 -18.71
CA VAL A 656 -23.42 -7.48 -17.96
C VAL A 656 -24.02 -7.76 -16.58
N ALA A 657 -25.09 -8.56 -16.50
CA ALA A 657 -25.68 -8.94 -15.22
C ALA A 657 -24.68 -9.64 -14.30
N MET A 658 -23.84 -10.52 -14.87
CA MET A 658 -22.80 -11.23 -14.13
C MET A 658 -21.76 -10.27 -13.53
N VAL A 659 -21.32 -9.30 -14.31
CA VAL A 659 -20.29 -8.35 -13.89
C VAL A 659 -20.81 -7.43 -12.80
N LEU A 660 -22.03 -6.88 -12.94
CA LEU A 660 -22.63 -6.01 -11.92
C LEU A 660 -22.92 -6.78 -10.62
N TRP A 661 -23.33 -8.05 -10.72
CA TRP A 661 -23.50 -8.91 -9.55
C TRP A 661 -22.20 -9.15 -8.80
N ARG A 662 -21.09 -9.37 -9.52
CA ARG A 662 -19.75 -9.49 -8.91
C ARG A 662 -19.35 -8.20 -8.20
N MET A 663 -19.59 -7.05 -8.84
CA MET A 663 -19.33 -5.73 -8.26
C MET A 663 -20.14 -5.50 -6.98
N ALA A 664 -21.36 -6.04 -6.89
CA ALA A 664 -22.20 -5.99 -5.69
C ALA A 664 -21.81 -6.99 -4.58
N GLY A 665 -20.68 -7.70 -4.72
CA GLY A 665 -20.23 -8.70 -3.75
C GLY A 665 -20.83 -10.10 -3.95
N SER A 666 -21.42 -10.37 -5.12
CA SER A 666 -22.07 -11.65 -5.47
C SER A 666 -23.15 -12.11 -4.46
N PRO A 667 -24.12 -11.25 -4.08
CA PRO A 667 -25.16 -11.60 -3.11
C PRO A 667 -26.06 -12.72 -3.64
N ALA A 668 -26.40 -13.68 -2.78
CA ALA A 668 -27.28 -14.78 -3.16
C ALA A 668 -28.71 -14.25 -3.41
N PRO A 669 -29.34 -14.54 -4.57
CA PRO A 669 -30.72 -14.15 -4.84
C PRO A 669 -31.70 -14.93 -3.96
N GLN A 670 -32.82 -14.30 -3.59
CA GLN A 670 -33.84 -14.94 -2.74
C GLN A 670 -34.78 -15.86 -3.52
N ALA A 671 -34.87 -15.68 -4.84
CA ALA A 671 -35.68 -16.50 -5.73
C ALA A 671 -34.96 -16.74 -7.07
N PRO A 672 -35.33 -17.78 -7.84
CA PRO A 672 -34.84 -17.96 -9.20
C PRO A 672 -35.23 -16.80 -10.13
N ALA A 673 -34.47 -16.63 -11.22
CA ALA A 673 -34.75 -15.61 -12.23
C ALA A 673 -36.17 -15.79 -12.81
N PRO A 674 -36.96 -14.71 -12.97
CA PRO A 674 -38.35 -14.81 -13.42
C PRO A 674 -38.50 -15.05 -14.93
N PHE A 675 -37.40 -15.21 -15.67
CA PHE A 675 -37.38 -15.26 -17.13
C PHE A 675 -37.34 -16.70 -17.65
N ALA A 676 -38.20 -17.02 -18.63
CA ALA A 676 -38.35 -18.39 -19.14
C ALA A 676 -37.11 -18.92 -19.88
N ASP A 677 -36.27 -18.02 -20.39
CA ASP A 677 -35.02 -18.31 -21.11
C ASP A 677 -33.78 -18.30 -20.21
N VAL A 678 -33.95 -18.23 -18.88
CA VAL A 678 -32.86 -18.33 -17.90
C VAL A 678 -33.04 -19.62 -17.09
N PRO A 679 -32.50 -20.76 -17.58
CA PRO A 679 -32.68 -22.04 -16.90
C PRO A 679 -31.90 -22.08 -15.57
N ALA A 680 -32.49 -22.74 -14.57
CA ALA A 680 -31.84 -22.96 -13.29
C ALA A 680 -30.50 -23.70 -13.47
N GLY A 681 -29.44 -23.21 -12.82
CA GLY A 681 -28.09 -23.75 -12.93
C GLY A 681 -27.28 -23.26 -14.13
N ALA A 682 -27.81 -22.37 -14.99
CA ALA A 682 -26.98 -21.64 -15.93
C ALA A 682 -25.94 -20.79 -15.20
N TRP A 683 -24.77 -20.58 -15.80
CA TRP A 683 -23.65 -19.85 -15.17
C TRP A 683 -24.01 -18.41 -14.79
N HIS A 684 -25.02 -17.82 -15.45
CA HIS A 684 -25.54 -16.48 -15.19
C HIS A 684 -26.85 -16.49 -14.40
N ALA A 685 -27.40 -17.65 -14.01
CA ALA A 685 -28.75 -17.74 -13.44
C ALA A 685 -28.90 -16.95 -12.15
N GLU A 686 -27.94 -17.05 -11.23
CA GLU A 686 -27.98 -16.33 -9.95
C GLU A 686 -27.81 -14.82 -10.14
N ALA A 687 -26.88 -14.41 -11.01
CA ALA A 687 -26.67 -13.00 -11.30
C ALA A 687 -27.88 -12.34 -11.97
N VAL A 688 -28.53 -13.04 -12.91
CA VAL A 688 -29.74 -12.53 -13.55
C VAL A 688 -30.92 -12.52 -12.57
N ALA A 689 -31.02 -13.51 -11.68
CA ALA A 689 -32.02 -13.53 -10.62
C ALA A 689 -31.87 -12.35 -9.67
N TRP A 690 -30.65 -12.12 -9.17
CA TRP A 690 -30.35 -10.98 -8.31
C TRP A 690 -30.59 -9.65 -9.03
N ALA A 691 -30.16 -9.53 -10.29
CA ALA A 691 -30.33 -8.29 -11.03
C ALA A 691 -31.81 -8.00 -11.30
N ALA A 692 -32.64 -9.02 -11.48
CA ALA A 692 -34.10 -8.84 -11.57
C ALA A 692 -34.70 -8.43 -10.22
N GLU A 693 -34.28 -9.08 -9.13
CA GLU A 693 -34.75 -8.82 -7.77
C GLU A 693 -34.43 -7.39 -7.29
N THR A 694 -33.24 -6.90 -7.61
CA THR A 694 -32.77 -5.55 -7.25
C THR A 694 -33.15 -4.46 -8.26
N GLY A 695 -33.89 -4.82 -9.31
CA GLY A 695 -34.31 -3.88 -10.37
C GLY A 695 -33.20 -3.43 -11.31
N VAL A 696 -32.00 -3.98 -11.22
CA VAL A 696 -30.86 -3.71 -12.12
C VAL A 696 -31.14 -4.21 -13.55
N ALA A 697 -31.84 -5.33 -13.68
CA ALA A 697 -32.18 -5.98 -14.94
C ALA A 697 -33.69 -6.04 -15.17
N HIS A 698 -34.11 -5.86 -16.43
CA HIS A 698 -35.47 -6.12 -16.88
C HIS A 698 -35.44 -7.00 -18.13
N GLY A 699 -36.48 -7.84 -18.29
CA GLY A 699 -36.71 -8.62 -19.50
C GLY A 699 -37.19 -7.76 -20.67
N TYR A 700 -37.23 -8.33 -21.86
CA TYR A 700 -37.79 -7.69 -23.05
C TYR A 700 -39.31 -7.70 -23.01
N GLY A 701 -39.92 -6.67 -23.61
CA GLY A 701 -41.36 -6.60 -23.83
C GLY A 701 -42.15 -6.62 -22.52
N ASP A 702 -42.99 -7.64 -22.36
CA ASP A 702 -43.82 -7.92 -21.17
C ASP A 702 -43.04 -8.60 -20.02
N GLY A 703 -41.74 -8.85 -20.20
CA GLY A 703 -40.85 -9.36 -19.16
C GLY A 703 -40.71 -10.88 -19.12
N GLU A 704 -41.22 -11.61 -20.12
CA GLU A 704 -41.16 -13.08 -20.14
C GLU A 704 -39.76 -13.64 -20.49
N ALA A 705 -38.92 -12.88 -21.19
CA ALA A 705 -37.59 -13.30 -21.62
C ALA A 705 -36.50 -12.27 -21.29
N PHE A 706 -35.33 -12.73 -20.85
CA PHE A 706 -34.18 -11.89 -20.55
C PHE A 706 -33.29 -11.63 -21.77
N GLY A 707 -33.18 -12.58 -22.68
CA GLY A 707 -32.21 -12.64 -23.77
C GLY A 707 -30.77 -12.70 -23.26
N PRO A 708 -30.36 -13.76 -22.52
CA PRO A 708 -29.03 -13.84 -21.92
C PRO A 708 -27.88 -13.81 -22.94
N ASP A 709 -28.09 -14.36 -24.13
CA ASP A 709 -27.10 -14.46 -25.20
C ASP A 709 -27.12 -13.28 -26.18
N ASP A 710 -28.10 -12.36 -26.05
CA ASP A 710 -28.19 -11.20 -26.91
C ASP A 710 -27.08 -10.20 -26.59
N ALA A 711 -26.45 -9.67 -27.64
CA ALA A 711 -25.48 -8.59 -27.50
C ALA A 711 -26.15 -7.35 -26.88
N VAL A 712 -25.53 -6.79 -25.84
CA VAL A 712 -26.03 -5.60 -25.18
C VAL A 712 -25.75 -4.37 -26.05
N THR A 713 -26.79 -3.55 -26.27
CA THR A 713 -26.62 -2.25 -26.94
C THR A 713 -26.03 -1.22 -25.98
N ARG A 714 -25.42 -0.16 -26.51
CA ARG A 714 -24.82 0.91 -25.70
C ARG A 714 -25.86 1.64 -24.84
N GLU A 715 -27.07 1.84 -25.35
CA GLU A 715 -28.18 2.44 -24.61
C GLU A 715 -28.70 1.52 -23.49
N GLN A 716 -28.68 0.19 -23.72
CA GLN A 716 -29.00 -0.78 -22.66
C GLN A 716 -27.91 -0.83 -21.59
N MET A 717 -26.62 -0.74 -21.96
CA MET A 717 -25.51 -0.67 -21.01
C MET A 717 -25.66 0.53 -20.08
N ALA A 718 -25.96 1.72 -20.62
CA ALA A 718 -26.23 2.90 -19.81
C ALA A 718 -27.42 2.69 -18.85
N ALA A 719 -28.49 2.06 -19.32
CA ALA A 719 -29.64 1.73 -18.49
C ALA A 719 -29.31 0.74 -17.36
N PHE A 720 -28.48 -0.28 -17.62
CA PHE A 720 -27.99 -1.21 -16.59
C PHE A 720 -27.19 -0.46 -15.52
N LEU A 721 -26.25 0.40 -15.92
CA LEU A 721 -25.40 1.15 -14.98
C LEU A 721 -26.20 2.17 -14.16
N ALA A 722 -27.15 2.88 -14.77
CA ALA A 722 -28.00 3.83 -14.06
C ALA A 722 -28.87 3.14 -13.00
N ARG A 723 -29.46 1.98 -13.33
CA ARG A 723 -30.24 1.19 -12.37
C ARG A 723 -29.37 0.57 -11.30
N PHE A 724 -28.15 0.15 -11.65
CA PHE A 724 -27.19 -0.36 -10.68
C PHE A 724 -26.75 0.71 -9.68
N ALA A 725 -26.41 1.92 -10.14
CA ALA A 725 -26.16 3.05 -9.24
C ALA A 725 -27.36 3.33 -8.34
N SER A 726 -28.57 3.36 -8.91
CA SER A 726 -29.80 3.56 -8.12
C SER A 726 -30.02 2.45 -7.09
N ALA A 727 -29.75 1.19 -7.44
CA ALA A 727 -29.89 0.06 -6.54
C ALA A 727 -28.91 0.18 -5.36
N LEU A 728 -27.69 0.67 -5.61
CA LEU A 728 -26.69 0.94 -4.57
C LEU A 728 -26.95 2.22 -3.75
N GLY A 729 -28.02 2.97 -4.04
CA GLY A 729 -28.28 4.26 -3.40
C GLY A 729 -27.32 5.38 -3.83
N LEU A 730 -26.58 5.18 -4.93
CA LEU A 730 -25.56 6.10 -5.41
C LEU A 730 -26.19 7.17 -6.31
N ASP A 731 -26.29 8.37 -5.74
CA ASP A 731 -26.69 9.65 -6.33
C ASP A 731 -27.70 9.57 -7.50
N PRO A 732 -28.98 9.26 -7.21
CA PRO A 732 -30.03 9.30 -8.21
C PRO A 732 -30.39 10.73 -8.68
N GLN A 733 -29.79 11.79 -8.13
CA GLN A 733 -30.18 13.20 -8.36
C GLN A 733 -29.13 14.04 -9.13
N ALA A 734 -28.06 13.41 -9.61
CA ALA A 734 -27.02 14.00 -10.47
C ALA A 734 -27.54 14.89 -11.63
N PRO A 735 -26.84 15.96 -12.05
CA PRO A 735 -27.24 16.72 -13.24
C PRO A 735 -27.23 15.85 -14.51
N ARG A 736 -28.29 15.94 -15.31
CA ARG A 736 -28.44 15.24 -16.60
C ARG A 736 -27.89 16.10 -17.73
N ALA A 737 -27.03 15.56 -18.59
CA ALA A 737 -26.46 16.30 -19.72
C ALA A 737 -27.41 16.32 -20.93
N GLY A 738 -27.43 17.44 -21.65
CA GLY A 738 -28.16 17.54 -22.91
C GLY A 738 -27.45 16.73 -24.00
N LEU A 739 -28.12 15.72 -24.56
CA LEU A 739 -27.54 14.85 -25.60
C LEU A 739 -27.39 15.54 -26.97
N SER A 740 -27.81 16.81 -27.12
CA SER A 740 -27.83 17.54 -28.39
C SER A 740 -26.45 17.78 -29.02
N GLU A 741 -25.37 17.51 -28.28
CA GLU A 741 -24.00 17.54 -28.80
C GLU A 741 -23.66 16.32 -29.69
N PHE A 742 -24.46 15.25 -29.61
CA PHE A 742 -24.30 14.06 -30.44
C PHE A 742 -25.25 14.09 -31.64
N SER A 743 -24.71 13.84 -32.83
CA SER A 743 -25.48 13.96 -34.08
C SER A 743 -26.54 12.86 -34.27
N ASP A 744 -26.45 11.77 -33.51
CA ASP A 744 -27.37 10.64 -33.49
C ASP A 744 -28.20 10.56 -32.19
N ALA A 745 -28.31 11.67 -31.44
CA ALA A 745 -29.11 11.73 -30.21
C ALA A 745 -30.61 11.41 -30.42
N ASP A 746 -31.11 11.59 -31.65
CA ASP A 746 -32.49 11.22 -32.00
C ASP A 746 -32.70 9.71 -32.17
N ASP A 747 -31.62 8.94 -32.35
CA ASP A 747 -31.67 7.47 -32.44
C ASP A 747 -31.75 6.79 -31.06
N VAL A 748 -31.64 7.58 -29.97
CA VAL A 748 -31.76 7.08 -28.60
C VAL A 748 -33.20 6.66 -28.31
N SER A 749 -33.38 5.39 -27.94
CA SER A 749 -34.70 4.86 -27.59
C SER A 749 -35.30 5.59 -26.38
N PRO A 750 -36.62 5.81 -26.33
CA PRO A 750 -37.26 6.53 -25.24
C PRO A 750 -36.94 5.99 -23.84
N PHE A 751 -36.80 4.66 -23.69
CA PHE A 751 -36.51 4.03 -22.40
C PHE A 751 -35.09 4.31 -21.88
N ALA A 752 -34.15 4.63 -22.77
CA ALA A 752 -32.74 4.81 -22.44
C ALA A 752 -32.32 6.28 -22.38
N ARG A 753 -33.20 7.21 -22.76
CA ARG A 753 -32.86 8.64 -22.91
C ARG A 753 -32.39 9.28 -21.61
N ASP A 754 -33.06 8.97 -20.50
CA ASP A 754 -32.65 9.45 -19.17
C ASP A 754 -31.32 8.81 -18.73
N ALA A 755 -31.18 7.48 -18.86
CA ALA A 755 -29.97 6.77 -18.47
C ALA A 755 -28.74 7.20 -19.28
N LEU A 756 -28.87 7.44 -20.59
CA LEU A 756 -27.78 7.97 -21.42
C LEU A 756 -27.46 9.42 -21.06
N SER A 757 -28.46 10.25 -20.80
CA SER A 757 -28.25 11.64 -20.36
C SER A 757 -27.53 11.71 -19.01
N TRP A 758 -27.88 10.81 -18.08
CA TRP A 758 -27.18 10.62 -16.81
C TRP A 758 -25.74 10.13 -17.03
N ALA A 759 -25.53 9.10 -17.85
CA ALA A 759 -24.22 8.51 -18.09
C ALA A 759 -23.26 9.48 -18.81
N VAL A 760 -23.77 10.34 -19.70
CA VAL A 760 -23.00 11.43 -20.32
C VAL A 760 -22.69 12.52 -19.30
N GLY A 761 -23.67 12.96 -18.50
CA GLY A 761 -23.46 13.98 -17.47
C GLY A 761 -22.43 13.60 -16.42
N ARG A 762 -22.30 12.30 -16.15
CA ARG A 762 -21.29 11.70 -15.26
C ARG A 762 -19.97 11.37 -15.96
N GLY A 763 -19.83 11.67 -17.24
CA GLY A 763 -18.61 11.37 -18.00
C GLY A 763 -18.30 9.88 -18.18
N LEU A 764 -19.25 8.98 -17.83
CA LEU A 764 -19.14 7.54 -18.04
C LEU A 764 -19.15 7.24 -19.55
N VAL A 765 -20.13 7.81 -20.25
CA VAL A 765 -20.26 7.76 -21.72
C VAL A 765 -19.76 9.06 -22.31
N ARG A 766 -18.78 9.00 -23.21
CA ARG A 766 -18.16 10.18 -23.86
C ARG A 766 -18.35 10.21 -25.39
N GLY A 767 -19.24 9.39 -25.92
CA GLY A 767 -19.36 9.15 -27.37
C GLY A 767 -18.35 8.14 -27.92
N MET A 768 -18.37 7.95 -29.24
CA MET A 768 -17.53 7.01 -30.00
C MET A 768 -16.28 7.71 -30.55
N GLY A 769 -15.30 7.97 -29.67
CA GLY A 769 -14.10 8.75 -30.03
C GLY A 769 -14.47 10.14 -30.56
N ASP A 770 -13.73 10.63 -31.56
CA ASP A 770 -13.93 11.97 -32.14
C ASP A 770 -15.07 12.05 -33.18
N THR A 771 -15.93 11.04 -33.27
CA THR A 771 -16.98 10.95 -34.31
C THR A 771 -18.20 11.84 -34.05
N GLY A 772 -18.39 12.31 -32.80
CA GLY A 772 -19.60 13.03 -32.40
C GLY A 772 -20.87 12.15 -32.38
N LEU A 773 -20.72 10.83 -32.22
CA LEU A 773 -21.81 9.85 -32.17
C LEU A 773 -21.89 9.13 -30.81
N LEU A 774 -23.10 8.80 -30.37
CA LEU A 774 -23.37 7.90 -29.23
C LEU A 774 -23.43 6.43 -29.66
N ALA A 775 -23.89 6.16 -30.88
CA ALA A 775 -24.28 4.86 -31.42
C ALA A 775 -25.21 4.07 -30.48
N PRO A 776 -26.36 4.63 -30.05
CA PRO A 776 -27.14 4.10 -28.92
C PRO A 776 -27.63 2.66 -29.12
N GLN A 777 -28.07 2.33 -30.33
CA GLN A 777 -28.54 0.99 -30.71
C GLN A 777 -27.42 0.05 -31.16
N GLY A 778 -26.17 0.54 -31.22
CA GLY A 778 -25.00 -0.27 -31.55
C GLY A 778 -24.64 -1.23 -30.41
N GLY A 779 -24.12 -2.41 -30.74
CA GLY A 779 -23.61 -3.36 -29.75
C GLY A 779 -22.39 -2.81 -29.00
N SER A 780 -22.23 -3.21 -27.73
CA SER A 780 -21.05 -2.89 -26.92
C SER A 780 -20.03 -4.02 -26.98
N THR A 781 -18.79 -3.69 -27.35
CA THR A 781 -17.69 -4.66 -27.29
C THR A 781 -17.25 -4.90 -25.85
N ARG A 782 -16.49 -5.98 -25.60
CA ARG A 782 -15.95 -6.27 -24.26
C ARG A 782 -14.96 -5.22 -23.79
N ALA A 783 -14.14 -4.67 -24.68
CA ALA A 783 -13.24 -3.55 -24.36
C ALA A 783 -13.98 -2.27 -23.98
N GLN A 784 -15.04 -1.93 -24.72
CA GLN A 784 -15.89 -0.78 -24.40
C GLN A 784 -16.61 -0.96 -23.06
N THR A 785 -17.07 -2.18 -22.78
CA THR A 785 -17.69 -2.54 -21.50
C THR A 785 -16.70 -2.40 -20.34
N ALA A 786 -15.49 -2.94 -20.48
CA ALA A 786 -14.43 -2.77 -19.47
C ALA A 786 -14.18 -1.29 -19.16
N THR A 787 -14.05 -0.48 -20.20
CA THR A 787 -13.81 0.97 -20.08
C THR A 787 -14.94 1.69 -19.34
N LEU A 788 -16.20 1.35 -19.63
CA LEU A 788 -17.38 1.93 -18.97
C LEU A 788 -17.44 1.54 -17.49
N LEU A 789 -17.16 0.27 -17.18
CA LEU A 789 -17.17 -0.23 -15.81
C LEU A 789 -16.05 0.38 -14.97
N VAL A 790 -14.85 0.55 -15.53
CA VAL A 790 -13.72 1.22 -14.85
C VAL A 790 -14.09 2.66 -14.49
N ARG A 791 -14.69 3.40 -15.43
CA ARG A 791 -15.17 4.76 -15.16
C ARG A 791 -16.24 4.78 -14.07
N PHE A 792 -17.17 3.83 -14.10
CA PHE A 792 -18.18 3.69 -13.06
C PHE A 792 -17.55 3.42 -11.69
N CYS A 793 -16.57 2.52 -11.62
CA CYS A 793 -15.86 2.19 -10.39
C CYS A 793 -15.13 3.41 -9.82
N ARG A 794 -14.38 4.13 -10.66
CA ARG A 794 -13.65 5.32 -10.25
C ARG A 794 -14.59 6.40 -9.70
N GLU A 795 -15.64 6.73 -10.45
CA GLU A 795 -16.62 7.76 -10.07
C GLU A 795 -17.40 7.42 -8.79
N PHE A 796 -17.79 6.16 -8.58
CA PHE A 796 -18.79 5.84 -7.55
C PHE A 796 -18.32 4.91 -6.44
N LEU A 797 -17.31 4.09 -6.69
CA LEU A 797 -16.90 3.02 -5.76
C LEU A 797 -15.48 3.24 -5.21
N MET A 798 -14.70 4.14 -5.81
CA MET A 798 -13.35 4.49 -5.34
C MET A 798 -13.29 5.88 -4.73
N GLU A 799 -14.10 6.83 -5.21
CA GLU A 799 -14.20 8.22 -4.74
C GLU A 799 -15.17 8.44 -3.56
N GLY A 800 -15.66 7.36 -2.93
CA GLY A 800 -16.59 7.39 -1.79
C GLY A 800 -15.93 7.39 -0.40
#